data_AF-A0A5C7LJR8-F1
#
_entry.id   AF-A0A5C7LJR8-F1
#
_cell.length_a   1.000
_cell.length_b   1.000
_cell.length_c   1.000
_cell.angle_alpha   90.00
_cell.angle_beta   90.00
_cell.angle_gamma   90.00
#
_symmetry.space_group_name_H-M   'P 1'
#
loop_
_entity.id
_entity.type
_entity.pdbx_description
1 polymer ?
#
loop_
_entity_poly.entity_id
_entity_poly.type
_entity_poly.pdbx_seq_one_letter_code
_entity_poly.pdbx_strand_id
1 'polypeptide(L)'
;MHGNVHSGRGDNFRFLTGSWGARRNVLTADISLLTSDLFTHFLDANGATKNVTLPPVEEGLVRIITNVGVAGNLVVRDALTAVVTELRPGETAQLFSSGEEWRALRGWADLRVFGPSGSNHHEGLVPSPGPVAGATRFLREDGSWASVHVEGIVDSFKFITDGTNSAIAAGADTFKLRSSDNTLTVVVQNNDGTHGDNVNLVVNEAYVDHDALLNFVSDEHVPHSAVTLTAGEGLSGGGDLTSSRTFDLALSELAVETADLNDHAVFLNNGAQNRRTTWAQINALLVHDSLAGFVADEHVPHSTVSFTGTEGIVGGGSLAASSTLGLDFPGLNGVYLPAPSDVFAFYDVSENEHAQATLGELNQLFDHDTLSGFVSDEHVPHSGVSINAGTYLSGGGTITASRTLDVNVAALTPVLNHNSLLNYEANQHIDHTGVSVVAGAGLTGGGTIAASRTLNVGAGTGITVNADDVALAPIADQSFLANVAGSAAIPTALAMAGVTTLALPAAGDFILGFSAAGAIRKMNWNTLPGAASGDVTAAASLANNALIVGDGGVKGIKAHASGAPGAAAFLNVGTGAGTVAAGNDSRFPGAGSTSVAGILELATAAEYRAGTDTARALGVYETRAAGAEVTLTDAATIAVDMATFINAVVTLGGNRTLGNPTNEVAGASGVIRIVQDATGGRTLALGSQWYPGAGVTFALSTAANKQDLLFYYVVGPDFVYCSLIKGWSG
;
A
#
# COMPACT_ATOMS: atom_id res chain seq x y z
N MET A 1 -102.40 -77.05 92.08
CA MET A 1 -100.93 -76.89 92.19
C MET A 1 -100.52 -75.78 91.24
N HIS A 2 -100.09 -74.64 91.76
CA HIS A 2 -99.50 -73.56 90.96
C HIS A 2 -98.06 -73.93 90.63
N GLY A 3 -97.77 -74.21 89.35
CA GLY A 3 -96.41 -74.30 88.83
C GLY A 3 -96.16 -73.09 87.95
N ASN A 4 -95.36 -72.13 88.43
CA ASN A 4 -94.83 -71.06 87.58
C ASN A 4 -93.73 -71.65 86.69
N VAL A 5 -93.84 -71.47 85.38
CA VAL A 5 -92.73 -71.69 84.44
C VAL A 5 -92.08 -70.33 84.20
N HIS A 6 -90.92 -70.10 84.80
CA HIS A 6 -90.08 -68.93 84.51
C HIS A 6 -89.01 -69.32 83.48
N SER A 7 -88.81 -68.51 82.44
CA SER A 7 -87.56 -68.50 81.68
C SER A 7 -87.31 -67.18 80.93
N GLY A 8 -86.55 -66.29 81.59
CA GLY A 8 -85.42 -65.56 80.98
C GLY A 8 -85.65 -64.28 80.18
N ARG A 9 -86.84 -64.00 79.63
CA ARG A 9 -87.07 -62.79 78.83
C ARG A 9 -88.45 -62.18 79.07
N GLY A 10 -88.51 -61.17 79.92
CA GLY A 10 -89.41 -60.03 79.79
C GLY A 10 -90.92 -60.25 79.97
N ASP A 11 -91.58 -61.11 79.20
CA ASP A 11 -93.04 -61.02 79.02
C ASP A 11 -93.77 -62.33 79.34
N ASN A 12 -94.73 -62.22 80.26
CA ASN A 12 -95.44 -63.30 80.94
C ASN A 12 -96.57 -63.90 80.07
N PHE A 13 -96.39 -65.12 79.54
CA PHE A 13 -97.52 -65.92 79.05
C PHE A 13 -98.15 -66.70 80.22
N ARG A 14 -99.05 -66.03 80.95
CA ARG A 14 -99.87 -66.67 81.97
C ARG A 14 -101.05 -67.35 81.28
N PHE A 15 -100.99 -68.67 81.11
CA PHE A 15 -102.17 -69.47 80.80
C PHE A 15 -103.15 -69.33 81.95
N LEU A 16 -104.14 -68.45 81.79
CA LEU A 16 -105.01 -68.03 82.90
C LEU A 16 -105.69 -69.20 83.58
N THR A 17 -106.05 -70.26 82.85
CA THR A 17 -106.30 -71.62 83.34
C THR A 17 -106.41 -72.53 82.12
N GLY A 18 -105.93 -73.77 82.17
CA GLY A 18 -106.16 -74.73 81.08
C GLY A 18 -105.66 -76.11 81.43
N SER A 19 -106.58 -77.00 81.80
CA SER A 19 -106.30 -78.43 81.87
C SER A 19 -106.20 -79.00 80.44
N TRP A 20 -105.41 -80.05 80.24
CA TRP A 20 -105.18 -80.67 78.94
C TRP A 20 -105.97 -81.98 78.86
N GLY A 21 -106.99 -82.04 78.00
CA GLY A 21 -107.81 -83.23 77.83
C GLY A 21 -107.46 -83.98 76.54
N ALA A 22 -106.85 -85.15 76.67
CA ALA A 22 -106.48 -86.02 75.54
C ALA A 22 -107.57 -87.05 75.15
N ARG A 23 -108.83 -86.85 75.58
CA ARG A 23 -109.90 -87.84 75.36
C ARG A 23 -110.82 -87.40 74.23
N ARG A 24 -110.97 -88.28 73.23
CA ARG A 24 -111.99 -88.18 72.17
C ARG A 24 -113.37 -88.13 72.80
N ASN A 25 -114.13 -87.07 72.51
CA ASN A 25 -115.47 -86.88 73.03
C ASN A 25 -116.49 -87.02 71.89
N VAL A 26 -117.31 -88.08 71.96
CA VAL A 26 -118.32 -88.39 70.94
C VAL A 26 -119.60 -87.62 71.26
N LEU A 27 -120.01 -86.73 70.37
CA LEU A 27 -121.13 -85.83 70.59
C LEU A 27 -122.44 -86.52 70.26
N THR A 28 -123.37 -86.51 71.21
CA THR A 28 -124.77 -86.93 70.98
C THR A 28 -125.66 -85.76 70.56
N ALA A 29 -125.28 -84.53 70.90
CA ALA A 29 -125.95 -83.28 70.56
C ALA A 29 -124.93 -82.16 70.28
N ASP A 30 -125.42 -81.00 69.84
CA ASP A 30 -124.59 -79.80 69.72
C ASP A 30 -124.00 -79.41 71.08
N ILE A 31 -122.81 -78.82 71.06
CA ILE A 31 -122.08 -78.46 72.27
C ILE A 31 -121.73 -76.99 72.25
N SER A 32 -121.93 -76.32 73.38
CA SER A 32 -121.45 -74.95 73.60
C SER A 32 -120.28 -75.01 74.55
N LEU A 33 -119.15 -74.47 74.10
CA LEU A 33 -117.93 -74.37 74.87
C LEU A 33 -117.97 -73.11 75.72
N LEU A 34 -117.54 -73.23 76.97
CA LEU A 34 -117.42 -72.12 77.91
C LEU A 34 -116.02 -71.51 77.85
N THR A 35 -115.87 -70.28 78.36
CA THR A 35 -114.57 -69.62 78.47
C THR A 35 -113.60 -70.40 79.36
N SER A 36 -114.12 -71.11 80.36
CA SER A 36 -113.38 -71.99 81.27
C SER A 36 -113.13 -73.40 80.73
N ASP A 37 -113.69 -73.77 79.57
CA ASP A 37 -113.44 -75.07 78.98
C ASP A 37 -111.98 -75.23 78.51
N LEU A 38 -111.61 -76.47 78.23
CA LEU A 38 -110.28 -76.85 77.79
C LEU A 38 -109.86 -76.06 76.55
N PHE A 39 -108.56 -75.87 76.38
CA PHE A 39 -108.03 -75.18 75.20
C PHE A 39 -108.18 -76.03 73.93
N THR A 40 -108.04 -77.35 74.02
CA THR A 40 -108.11 -78.31 72.92
C THR A 40 -109.31 -79.24 73.04
N HIS A 41 -110.04 -79.43 71.95
CA HIS A 41 -111.20 -80.29 71.88
C HIS A 41 -111.10 -81.26 70.70
N PHE A 42 -110.99 -82.55 71.02
CA PHE A 42 -111.07 -83.65 70.06
C PHE A 42 -112.49 -84.18 70.06
N LEU A 43 -113.30 -83.65 69.15
CA LEU A 43 -114.73 -83.90 69.09
C LEU A 43 -115.06 -84.79 67.91
N ASP A 44 -115.96 -85.74 68.11
CA ASP A 44 -116.51 -86.57 67.04
C ASP A 44 -117.99 -86.23 66.88
N ALA A 45 -118.35 -85.78 65.67
CA ALA A 45 -119.72 -85.41 65.33
C ALA A 45 -120.70 -86.60 65.30
N ASN A 46 -120.18 -87.83 65.40
CA ASN A 46 -120.92 -89.09 65.48
C ASN A 46 -121.83 -89.32 64.26
N GLY A 47 -121.30 -89.09 63.06
CA GLY A 47 -121.97 -89.41 61.80
C GLY A 47 -122.96 -88.37 61.27
N ALA A 48 -123.25 -87.31 62.02
CA ALA A 48 -124.10 -86.20 61.59
C ALA A 48 -123.43 -84.86 61.91
N THR A 49 -123.72 -83.81 61.13
CA THR A 49 -123.14 -82.49 61.40
C THR A 49 -123.60 -81.97 62.76
N LYS A 50 -122.65 -81.52 63.58
CA LYS A 50 -122.92 -80.93 64.90
C LYS A 50 -122.36 -79.53 64.97
N ASN A 51 -123.05 -78.66 65.68
CA ASN A 51 -122.53 -77.33 65.97
C ASN A 51 -121.67 -77.36 67.23
N VAL A 52 -120.55 -76.65 67.15
CA VAL A 52 -119.69 -76.35 68.29
C VAL A 52 -119.72 -74.84 68.48
N THR A 53 -120.53 -74.37 69.42
CA THR A 53 -120.65 -72.94 69.71
C THR A 53 -119.49 -72.55 70.60
N LEU A 54 -118.66 -71.62 70.15
CA LEU A 54 -117.56 -71.04 70.91
C LEU A 54 -118.10 -70.12 71.99
N PRO A 55 -117.32 -69.89 73.05
CA PRO A 55 -117.69 -68.88 74.04
C PRO A 55 -117.76 -67.48 73.42
N PRO A 56 -118.40 -66.52 74.12
CA PRO A 56 -118.37 -65.11 73.74
C PRO A 56 -116.95 -64.64 73.46
N VAL A 57 -116.80 -63.78 72.46
CA VAL A 57 -115.50 -63.24 72.05
C VAL A 57 -114.88 -62.45 73.20
N GLU A 58 -113.63 -62.75 73.51
CA GLU A 58 -112.83 -62.07 74.53
C GLU A 58 -111.38 -62.09 74.04
N GLU A 59 -110.71 -60.95 74.11
CA GLU A 59 -109.40 -60.78 73.51
C GLU A 59 -108.38 -61.77 74.12
N GLY A 60 -107.73 -62.54 73.24
CA GLY A 60 -106.72 -63.52 73.66
C GLY A 60 -107.25 -64.92 73.96
N LEU A 61 -108.56 -65.17 73.85
CA LEU A 61 -109.07 -66.54 73.88
C LEU A 61 -108.62 -67.30 72.63
N VAL A 62 -108.08 -68.51 72.85
CA VAL A 62 -107.68 -69.41 71.77
C VAL A 62 -108.30 -70.78 72.02
N ARG A 63 -108.75 -71.41 70.94
CA ARG A 63 -109.30 -72.78 70.95
C ARG A 63 -108.70 -73.58 69.81
N ILE A 64 -108.43 -74.84 70.06
CA ILE A 64 -108.12 -75.81 69.00
C ILE A 64 -109.24 -76.83 68.99
N ILE A 65 -109.91 -76.94 67.85
CA ILE A 65 -110.95 -77.93 67.65
C ILE A 65 -110.50 -78.84 66.53
N THR A 66 -110.50 -80.14 66.80
CA THR A 66 -110.24 -81.18 65.82
C THR A 66 -111.49 -82.04 65.71
N ASN A 67 -111.98 -82.21 64.48
CA ASN A 67 -112.98 -83.23 64.21
C ASN A 67 -112.28 -84.58 64.08
N VAL A 68 -112.35 -85.42 65.11
CA VAL A 68 -111.77 -86.78 65.13
C VAL A 68 -112.79 -87.86 64.74
N GLY A 69 -113.97 -87.45 64.26
CA GLY A 69 -114.98 -88.36 63.73
C GLY A 69 -114.59 -88.94 62.38
N VAL A 70 -115.25 -90.03 62.00
CA VAL A 70 -115.10 -90.68 60.67
C VAL A 70 -116.13 -90.20 59.65
N ALA A 71 -117.20 -89.53 60.11
CA ALA A 71 -118.27 -88.97 59.30
C ALA A 71 -119.01 -87.86 60.10
N GLY A 72 -119.61 -86.90 59.39
CA GLY A 72 -120.26 -85.73 59.99
C GLY A 72 -119.28 -84.59 60.27
N ASN A 73 -119.66 -83.36 59.90
CA ASN A 73 -118.81 -82.18 60.08
C ASN A 73 -119.04 -81.55 61.46
N LEU A 74 -118.05 -80.82 61.96
CA LEU A 74 -118.23 -79.91 63.09
C LEU A 74 -118.31 -78.49 62.55
N VAL A 75 -119.48 -77.86 62.66
CA VAL A 75 -119.65 -76.45 62.31
C VAL A 75 -119.37 -75.65 63.56
N VAL A 76 -118.23 -74.99 63.60
CA VAL A 76 -117.84 -74.15 64.71
C VAL A 76 -118.45 -72.77 64.52
N ARG A 77 -119.22 -72.32 65.51
CA ARG A 77 -119.95 -71.06 65.50
C ARG A 77 -119.49 -70.15 66.62
N ASP A 78 -119.66 -68.85 66.48
CA ASP A 78 -119.48 -67.93 67.60
C ASP A 78 -120.70 -67.94 68.53
N ALA A 79 -120.60 -67.22 69.65
CA ALA A 79 -121.69 -67.10 70.63
C ALA A 79 -122.94 -66.39 70.09
N LEU A 80 -122.83 -65.64 68.99
CA LEU A 80 -123.92 -64.99 68.28
C LEU A 80 -124.46 -65.86 67.13
N THR A 81 -124.02 -67.13 67.05
CA THR A 81 -124.39 -68.19 66.10
C THR A 81 -123.82 -68.07 64.68
N ALA A 82 -122.98 -67.07 64.38
CA ALA A 82 -122.31 -66.96 63.09
C ALA A 82 -121.30 -68.10 62.89
N VAL A 83 -121.21 -68.66 61.69
CA VAL A 83 -120.25 -69.74 61.39
C VAL A 83 -118.85 -69.16 61.31
N VAL A 84 -117.97 -69.60 62.20
CA VAL A 84 -116.55 -69.24 62.17
C VAL A 84 -115.80 -70.16 61.22
N THR A 85 -116.07 -71.46 61.31
CA THR A 85 -115.42 -72.46 60.47
C THR A 85 -116.23 -73.76 60.45
N GLU A 86 -115.92 -74.62 59.49
CA GLU A 86 -116.48 -75.97 59.41
C GLU A 86 -115.34 -76.97 59.26
N LEU A 87 -115.32 -77.99 60.09
CA LEU A 87 -114.27 -79.00 60.13
C LEU A 87 -114.83 -80.34 59.69
N ARG A 88 -114.31 -80.85 58.57
CA ARG A 88 -114.61 -82.21 58.10
C ARG A 88 -113.90 -83.24 58.98
N PRO A 89 -114.36 -84.51 59.00
CA PRO A 89 -113.63 -85.62 59.60
C PRO A 89 -112.12 -85.56 59.32
N GLY A 90 -111.30 -85.48 60.38
CA GLY A 90 -109.84 -85.40 60.34
C GLY A 90 -109.25 -83.98 60.34
N GLU A 91 -110.05 -82.93 60.14
CA GLU A 91 -109.55 -81.55 60.08
C GLU A 91 -109.45 -80.90 61.47
N THR A 92 -108.46 -80.02 61.62
CA THR A 92 -108.25 -79.20 62.82
C THR A 92 -108.26 -77.73 62.43
N ALA A 93 -108.92 -76.90 63.24
CA ALA A 93 -108.72 -75.45 63.21
C ALA A 93 -108.15 -74.98 64.54
N GLN A 94 -107.19 -74.07 64.44
CA GLN A 94 -106.85 -73.19 65.54
C GLN A 94 -107.66 -71.89 65.37
N LEU A 95 -108.38 -71.54 66.42
CA LEU A 95 -109.27 -70.39 66.45
C LEU A 95 -108.76 -69.39 67.46
N PHE A 96 -108.74 -68.12 67.07
CA PHE A 96 -108.31 -67.00 67.89
C PHE A 96 -109.46 -66.01 68.01
N SER A 97 -109.71 -65.53 69.22
CA SER A 97 -110.63 -64.43 69.45
C SER A 97 -109.84 -63.13 69.59
N SER A 98 -110.20 -62.13 68.78
CA SER A 98 -109.62 -60.79 68.83
C SER A 98 -110.31 -59.87 69.85
N GLY A 99 -111.31 -60.37 70.58
CA GLY A 99 -112.21 -59.56 71.41
C GLY A 99 -113.44 -59.05 70.65
N GLU A 100 -113.37 -58.94 69.32
CA GLU A 100 -114.50 -58.54 68.47
C GLU A 100 -115.09 -59.71 67.67
N GLU A 101 -114.25 -60.64 67.21
CA GLU A 101 -114.68 -61.79 66.42
C GLU A 101 -113.79 -63.02 66.67
N TRP A 102 -114.25 -64.19 66.20
CA TRP A 102 -113.44 -65.39 66.14
C TRP A 102 -112.90 -65.58 64.71
N ARG A 103 -111.61 -65.87 64.57
CA ARG A 103 -110.98 -66.24 63.29
C ARG A 103 -110.34 -67.62 63.35
N ALA A 104 -110.51 -68.41 62.30
CA ALA A 104 -109.93 -69.75 62.19
C ALA A 104 -108.78 -69.80 61.19
N LEU A 105 -107.69 -70.48 61.54
CA LEU A 105 -106.59 -70.78 60.65
C LEU A 105 -106.65 -72.26 60.24
N ARG A 106 -106.78 -72.54 58.93
CA ARG A 106 -106.94 -73.88 58.35
C ARG A 106 -105.83 -74.23 57.33
N GLY A 107 -104.57 -74.22 57.76
CA GLY A 107 -103.43 -74.70 56.95
C GLY A 107 -102.97 -73.76 55.81
N TRP A 108 -101.95 -74.18 55.04
CA TRP A 108 -101.15 -73.34 54.12
C TRP A 108 -101.88 -72.76 52.88
N ALA A 109 -103.17 -73.03 52.68
CA ALA A 109 -103.92 -72.52 51.52
C ALA A 109 -104.39 -71.06 51.67
N ASP A 110 -104.36 -70.49 52.88
CA ASP A 110 -104.83 -69.13 53.19
C ASP A 110 -103.73 -68.04 53.08
N LEU A 111 -102.56 -68.33 52.47
CA LEU A 111 -101.49 -67.35 52.22
C LEU A 111 -101.08 -67.30 50.74
N ARG A 112 -101.71 -66.47 49.90
CA ARG A 112 -101.22 -66.14 48.55
C ARG A 112 -100.66 -64.71 48.48
N VAL A 113 -99.47 -64.53 47.90
CA VAL A 113 -98.73 -63.25 47.88
C VAL A 113 -99.27 -62.26 46.82
N PHE A 114 -99.80 -62.76 45.70
CA PHE A 114 -100.49 -61.95 44.69
C PHE A 114 -101.92 -62.47 44.47
N GLY A 115 -102.91 -61.59 44.56
CA GLY A 115 -104.28 -61.86 44.09
C GLY A 115 -104.44 -61.51 42.60
N PRO A 116 -105.20 -62.27 41.81
CA PRO A 116 -105.51 -61.89 40.42
C PRO A 116 -106.33 -60.60 40.35
N SER A 117 -106.06 -59.73 39.38
CA SER A 117 -106.78 -58.46 39.15
C SER A 117 -108.19 -58.68 38.58
N GLY A 118 -109.20 -57.95 39.05
CA GLY A 118 -110.60 -58.02 38.56
C GLY A 118 -111.61 -57.42 39.55
N SER A 119 -112.90 -57.35 39.19
CA SER A 119 -113.94 -56.60 39.93
C SER A 119 -114.17 -56.96 41.41
N ASN A 120 -113.58 -58.05 41.91
CA ASN A 120 -113.73 -58.53 43.29
C ASN A 120 -112.34 -58.73 43.94
N HIS A 121 -111.55 -57.65 44.04
CA HIS A 121 -110.19 -57.70 44.61
C HIS A 121 -110.20 -58.21 46.07
N HIS A 122 -109.48 -59.29 46.33
CA HIS A 122 -109.20 -59.81 47.67
C HIS A 122 -107.85 -59.27 48.20
N GLU A 123 -107.77 -59.07 49.51
CA GLU A 123 -106.55 -58.65 50.22
C GLU A 123 -105.44 -59.70 50.09
N GLY A 124 -104.30 -59.28 49.54
CA GLY A 124 -103.03 -60.00 49.55
C GLY A 124 -101.94 -59.15 50.22
N LEU A 125 -100.74 -59.69 50.37
CA LEU A 125 -99.63 -59.02 51.09
C LEU A 125 -99.09 -57.75 50.41
N VAL A 126 -99.45 -57.48 49.15
CA VAL A 126 -99.11 -56.24 48.44
C VAL A 126 -100.37 -55.45 48.06
N PRO A 127 -100.32 -54.11 48.06
CA PRO A 127 -101.44 -53.26 47.66
C PRO A 127 -101.95 -53.60 46.25
N SER A 128 -103.28 -53.64 46.08
CA SER A 128 -103.94 -54.03 44.83
C SER A 128 -103.46 -53.19 43.63
N PRO A 129 -103.12 -53.81 42.47
CA PRO A 129 -102.72 -53.09 41.26
C PRO A 129 -103.87 -52.32 40.56
N GLY A 130 -105.09 -52.39 41.10
CA GLY A 130 -106.27 -51.69 40.58
C GLY A 130 -107.13 -52.54 39.63
N PRO A 131 -108.34 -52.05 39.28
CA PRO A 131 -109.42 -52.86 38.72
C PRO A 131 -109.29 -53.24 37.23
N VAL A 132 -108.32 -52.69 36.48
CA VAL A 132 -108.20 -52.88 35.01
C VAL A 132 -106.91 -53.65 34.66
N ALA A 133 -107.07 -54.82 34.05
CA ALA A 133 -105.94 -55.64 33.60
C ALA A 133 -105.24 -55.01 32.37
N GLY A 134 -103.90 -54.82 32.43
CA GLY A 134 -103.08 -54.45 31.27
C GLY A 134 -102.51 -53.02 31.24
N ALA A 135 -102.69 -52.19 32.28
CA ALA A 135 -102.01 -50.89 32.35
C ALA A 135 -100.55 -51.06 32.81
N THR A 136 -99.59 -50.52 32.05
CA THR A 136 -98.14 -50.52 32.35
C THR A 136 -97.81 -49.66 33.57
N ARG A 137 -98.13 -50.20 34.76
CA ARG A 137 -97.80 -49.61 36.05
C ARG A 137 -96.65 -50.36 36.70
N PHE A 138 -95.82 -49.65 37.44
CA PHE A 138 -94.80 -50.24 38.29
C PHE A 138 -95.06 -49.89 39.75
N LEU A 139 -94.72 -50.82 40.66
CA LEU A 139 -94.79 -50.59 42.09
C LEU A 139 -93.55 -49.80 42.49
N ARG A 140 -93.77 -48.64 43.10
CA ARG A 140 -92.69 -47.83 43.66
C ARG A 140 -92.29 -48.38 45.04
N GLU A 141 -91.10 -48.02 45.49
CA GLU A 141 -90.60 -48.36 46.83
C GLU A 141 -91.48 -47.81 47.96
N ASP A 142 -92.28 -46.77 47.68
CA ASP A 142 -93.25 -46.20 48.61
C ASP A 142 -94.55 -47.03 48.74
N GLY A 143 -94.64 -48.17 48.06
CA GLY A 143 -95.79 -49.07 48.12
C GLY A 143 -96.98 -48.65 47.23
N SER A 144 -96.82 -47.67 46.35
CA SER A 144 -97.87 -47.20 45.44
C SER A 144 -97.60 -47.59 43.97
N TRP A 145 -98.68 -47.81 43.19
CA TRP A 145 -98.59 -48.11 41.76
C TRP A 145 -98.61 -46.82 40.91
N ALA A 146 -97.60 -46.59 40.06
CA ALA A 146 -97.48 -45.40 39.20
C ALA A 146 -97.50 -45.73 37.68
N SER A 147 -98.03 -44.82 36.85
CA SER A 147 -98.06 -44.93 35.38
C SER A 147 -96.91 -44.20 34.69
N VAL A 148 -96.43 -44.69 33.55
CA VAL A 148 -95.41 -44.02 32.72
C VAL A 148 -96.01 -42.76 32.05
N HIS A 149 -95.44 -41.58 32.28
CA HIS A 149 -95.85 -40.31 31.66
C HIS A 149 -95.14 -40.13 30.31
N VAL A 150 -95.89 -39.85 29.23
CA VAL A 150 -95.37 -39.78 27.85
C VAL A 150 -95.72 -38.43 27.19
N GLU A 151 -95.07 -37.35 27.64
CA GLU A 151 -94.91 -36.12 26.85
C GLU A 151 -93.46 -35.60 26.99
N GLY A 152 -92.71 -35.62 25.88
CA GLY A 152 -91.49 -34.82 25.62
C GLY A 152 -90.22 -35.08 26.45
N ILE A 153 -89.30 -35.92 25.96
CA ILE A 153 -87.92 -36.00 26.46
C ILE A 153 -87.06 -35.01 25.66
N VAL A 154 -86.57 -33.96 26.31
CA VAL A 154 -85.91 -32.78 25.71
C VAL A 154 -84.46 -33.00 25.27
N ASP A 155 -83.85 -34.16 25.54
CA ASP A 155 -82.49 -34.44 25.07
C ASP A 155 -82.21 -35.94 25.05
N SER A 156 -82.37 -36.55 23.88
CA SER A 156 -82.05 -37.96 23.63
C SER A 156 -80.57 -38.23 23.35
N PHE A 157 -79.70 -37.22 23.38
CA PHE A 157 -78.29 -37.35 22.96
C PHE A 157 -77.27 -37.09 24.06
N LYS A 158 -77.70 -36.68 25.26
CA LYS A 158 -76.84 -36.52 26.45
C LYS A 158 -76.04 -37.77 26.87
N PHE A 159 -76.37 -38.95 26.35
CA PHE A 159 -75.74 -40.22 26.75
C PHE A 159 -75.09 -41.01 25.62
N ILE A 160 -74.85 -40.42 24.44
CA ILE A 160 -73.96 -41.05 23.46
C ILE A 160 -72.51 -40.74 23.85
N THR A 161 -71.94 -41.60 24.68
CA THR A 161 -70.50 -41.62 25.00
C THR A 161 -69.84 -42.85 24.39
N ASP A 162 -68.71 -42.59 23.71
CA ASP A 162 -67.63 -43.49 23.25
C ASP A 162 -67.87 -44.61 22.22
N GLY A 163 -68.65 -44.34 21.17
CA GLY A 163 -68.67 -45.19 19.98
C GLY A 163 -68.19 -44.47 18.73
N THR A 164 -67.15 -44.98 18.06
CA THR A 164 -66.80 -44.56 16.69
C THR A 164 -67.96 -44.86 15.75
N ASN A 165 -68.74 -43.84 15.35
CA ASN A 165 -69.77 -43.96 14.33
C ASN A 165 -69.16 -43.72 12.95
N SER A 166 -68.72 -44.79 12.29
CA SER A 166 -68.28 -44.75 10.90
C SER A 166 -69.42 -45.21 9.99
N ALA A 167 -70.15 -44.27 9.38
CA ALA A 167 -71.12 -44.57 8.34
C ALA A 167 -70.41 -44.51 6.97
N ILE A 168 -70.07 -45.68 6.40
CA ILE A 168 -69.65 -45.78 5.00
C ILE A 168 -70.93 -45.95 4.18
N ALA A 169 -71.42 -44.86 3.60
CA ALA A 169 -72.60 -44.90 2.76
C ALA A 169 -72.20 -44.68 1.29
N ALA A 170 -72.60 -45.62 0.43
CA ALA A 170 -72.36 -45.57 -1.01
C ALA A 170 -73.52 -44.81 -1.67
N GLY A 171 -73.27 -43.56 -2.06
CA GLY A 171 -74.26 -42.64 -2.60
C GLY A 171 -74.15 -41.25 -1.97
N ALA A 172 -74.81 -40.25 -2.55
CA ALA A 172 -74.83 -38.90 -1.99
C ALA A 172 -75.76 -38.83 -0.78
N ASP A 173 -75.31 -39.31 0.37
CA ASP A 173 -76.06 -39.20 1.62
C ASP A 173 -75.86 -37.82 2.26
N THR A 174 -76.97 -37.12 2.50
CA THR A 174 -76.94 -35.76 3.06
C THR A 174 -77.15 -35.83 4.58
N PHE A 175 -76.08 -35.59 5.35
CA PHE A 175 -76.19 -35.34 6.78
C PHE A 175 -76.58 -33.87 7.02
N LYS A 176 -77.88 -33.61 7.29
CA LYS A 176 -78.42 -32.26 7.48
C LYS A 176 -78.37 -31.86 8.96
N LEU A 177 -77.44 -30.99 9.31
CA LEU A 177 -77.44 -30.29 10.59
C LEU A 177 -78.11 -28.93 10.42
N ARG A 178 -79.20 -28.68 11.14
CA ARG A 178 -79.85 -27.37 11.20
C ARG A 178 -79.39 -26.68 12.48
N SER A 179 -78.68 -25.57 12.35
CA SER A 179 -78.50 -24.65 13.47
C SER A 179 -79.45 -23.48 13.33
N SER A 180 -80.01 -23.01 14.45
CA SER A 180 -80.82 -21.79 14.50
C SER A 180 -80.00 -20.50 14.40
N ASP A 181 -78.67 -20.59 14.57
CA ASP A 181 -77.74 -19.46 14.53
C ASP A 181 -76.77 -19.51 13.34
N ASN A 182 -77.03 -20.40 12.37
CA ASN A 182 -76.20 -20.66 11.20
C ASN A 182 -74.76 -21.15 11.49
N THR A 183 -74.41 -21.50 12.73
CA THR A 183 -73.08 -22.00 13.07
C THR A 183 -73.07 -23.50 13.35
N LEU A 184 -72.07 -24.20 12.80
CA LEU A 184 -71.73 -25.57 13.17
C LEU A 184 -70.40 -25.53 13.91
N THR A 185 -70.42 -25.80 15.22
CA THR A 185 -69.21 -25.80 16.06
C THR A 185 -68.74 -27.23 16.32
N VAL A 186 -67.50 -27.56 15.92
CA VAL A 186 -66.86 -28.85 16.24
C VAL A 186 -65.75 -28.57 17.24
N VAL A 187 -65.89 -29.09 18.47
CA VAL A 187 -64.91 -28.88 19.55
C VAL A 187 -64.13 -30.18 19.78
N VAL A 188 -62.81 -30.14 19.60
CA VAL A 188 -61.91 -31.23 19.97
C VAL A 188 -61.36 -30.91 21.37
N GLN A 189 -61.70 -31.71 22.38
CA GLN A 189 -61.46 -31.36 23.80
C GLN A 189 -60.32 -32.14 24.47
N ASN A 190 -59.55 -32.94 23.76
CA ASN A 190 -58.31 -33.53 24.26
C ASN A 190 -57.19 -33.28 23.26
N ASN A 191 -56.04 -32.80 23.75
CA ASN A 191 -54.82 -32.75 22.97
C ASN A 191 -53.92 -33.86 23.51
N ASP A 192 -54.14 -35.10 23.06
CA ASP A 192 -53.18 -36.18 23.31
C ASP A 192 -52.03 -36.04 22.30
N GLY A 193 -50.84 -35.67 22.78
CA GLY A 193 -49.65 -35.45 21.95
C GLY A 193 -49.13 -36.67 21.20
N THR A 194 -49.80 -37.83 21.32
CA THR A 194 -49.44 -39.07 20.64
C THR A 194 -50.24 -39.33 19.35
N HIS A 195 -51.44 -38.76 19.24
CA HIS A 195 -52.28 -38.83 18.03
C HIS A 195 -52.93 -37.47 17.83
N GLY A 196 -52.30 -36.59 17.04
CA GLY A 196 -52.81 -35.24 16.82
C GLY A 196 -54.26 -35.24 16.34
N ASP A 197 -55.18 -34.86 17.22
CA ASP A 197 -56.61 -34.85 16.96
C ASP A 197 -56.96 -33.69 16.01
N ASN A 198 -57.02 -33.99 14.70
CA ASN A 198 -57.39 -33.05 13.65
C ASN A 198 -58.80 -33.32 13.15
N VAL A 199 -59.63 -32.27 13.04
CA VAL A 199 -60.89 -32.35 12.28
C VAL A 199 -60.57 -32.06 10.81
N ASN A 200 -60.56 -33.10 9.98
CA ASN A 200 -60.36 -32.94 8.55
C ASN A 200 -61.71 -32.71 7.84
N LEU A 201 -62.06 -31.45 7.58
CA LEU A 201 -63.22 -31.08 6.78
C LEU A 201 -62.79 -30.88 5.32
N VAL A 202 -63.09 -31.85 4.45
CA VAL A 202 -62.82 -31.73 3.01
C VAL A 202 -64.07 -31.21 2.32
N VAL A 203 -63.98 -30.02 1.75
CA VAL A 203 -65.06 -29.38 0.98
C VAL A 203 -64.84 -29.65 -0.51
N ASN A 204 -65.91 -29.94 -1.26
CA ASN A 204 -65.83 -30.08 -2.72
C ASN A 204 -65.95 -28.69 -3.36
N GLU A 205 -64.81 -28.08 -3.67
CA GLU A 205 -64.69 -26.71 -4.20
C GLU A 205 -65.52 -26.49 -5.48
N ALA A 206 -65.76 -27.52 -6.29
CA ALA A 206 -66.53 -27.41 -7.53
C ALA A 206 -68.01 -27.01 -7.34
N TYR A 207 -68.53 -27.12 -6.11
CA TYR A 207 -69.90 -26.74 -5.76
C TYR A 207 -69.97 -25.58 -4.77
N VAL A 208 -68.85 -24.94 -4.46
CA VAL A 208 -68.83 -23.71 -3.65
C VAL A 208 -69.00 -22.53 -4.60
N ASP A 209 -70.14 -21.84 -4.50
CA ASP A 209 -70.27 -20.51 -5.11
C ASP A 209 -69.43 -19.53 -4.29
N HIS A 210 -68.22 -19.26 -4.78
CA HIS A 210 -67.29 -18.37 -4.09
C HIS A 210 -67.89 -16.96 -3.92
N ASP A 211 -68.69 -16.48 -4.87
CA ASP A 211 -69.24 -15.11 -4.85
C ASP A 211 -70.32 -14.92 -3.76
N ALA A 212 -70.90 -16.01 -3.28
CA ALA A 212 -71.94 -16.03 -2.24
C ALA A 212 -71.39 -16.23 -0.81
N LEU A 213 -70.07 -16.42 -0.64
CA LEU A 213 -69.44 -16.53 0.67
C LEU A 213 -69.43 -15.15 1.35
N LEU A 214 -69.74 -15.08 2.65
CA LEU A 214 -69.84 -13.83 3.43
C LEU A 214 -68.54 -12.99 3.47
N ASN A 215 -67.40 -13.60 3.16
CA ASN A 215 -66.09 -12.92 3.07
C ASN A 215 -65.57 -12.82 1.64
N PHE A 216 -66.37 -13.19 0.64
CA PHE A 216 -66.00 -12.90 -0.73
C PHE A 216 -66.08 -11.39 -0.95
N VAL A 217 -64.92 -10.82 -1.27
CA VAL A 217 -64.82 -9.46 -1.76
C VAL A 217 -64.54 -9.57 -3.25
N SER A 218 -65.42 -9.04 -4.08
CA SER A 218 -65.14 -8.92 -5.52
C SER A 218 -63.79 -8.19 -5.69
N ASP A 219 -62.88 -8.81 -6.45
CA ASP A 219 -61.50 -8.35 -6.66
C ASP A 219 -60.53 -8.43 -5.45
N GLU A 220 -60.56 -9.51 -4.67
CA GLU A 220 -59.61 -9.78 -3.58
C GLU A 220 -58.11 -9.89 -4.02
N HIS A 221 -57.80 -9.86 -5.32
CA HIS A 221 -56.42 -9.77 -5.82
C HIS A 221 -55.97 -8.30 -5.93
N VAL A 222 -56.53 -7.54 -6.87
CA VAL A 222 -56.53 -6.07 -6.93
C VAL A 222 -57.78 -5.68 -7.72
N PRO A 223 -58.61 -4.71 -7.28
CA PRO A 223 -59.74 -4.22 -8.07
C PRO A 223 -59.32 -3.81 -9.46
N HIS A 224 -60.01 -4.28 -10.51
CA HIS A 224 -59.71 -3.80 -11.86
C HIS A 224 -59.96 -2.28 -11.98
N SER A 225 -60.85 -1.73 -11.14
CA SER A 225 -61.02 -0.28 -10.91
C SER A 225 -59.85 0.39 -10.17
N ALA A 226 -59.05 -0.38 -9.43
CA ALA A 226 -57.85 0.08 -8.73
C ALA A 226 -56.56 -0.10 -9.57
N VAL A 227 -56.61 -0.89 -10.63
CA VAL A 227 -55.51 -1.00 -11.61
C VAL A 227 -55.69 0.08 -12.68
N THR A 228 -55.01 1.21 -12.48
CA THR A 228 -55.00 2.31 -13.44
C THR A 228 -53.88 2.12 -14.46
N LEU A 229 -54.22 2.17 -15.75
CA LEU A 229 -53.25 2.32 -16.82
C LEU A 229 -53.09 3.82 -17.14
N THR A 230 -51.94 4.37 -16.76
CA THR A 230 -51.60 5.75 -17.06
C THR A 230 -51.11 5.86 -18.50
N ALA A 231 -51.77 6.69 -19.32
CA ALA A 231 -51.23 7.05 -20.62
C ALA A 231 -50.02 7.98 -20.40
N GLY A 232 -48.88 7.64 -21.01
CA GLY A 232 -47.70 8.50 -20.96
C GLY A 232 -47.85 9.71 -21.86
N GLU A 233 -46.96 10.69 -21.69
CA GLU A 233 -46.92 11.92 -22.51
C GLU A 233 -47.06 11.63 -24.01
N GLY A 234 -48.04 12.26 -24.65
CA GLY A 234 -48.35 12.06 -26.07
C GLY A 234 -49.32 10.92 -26.39
N LEU A 235 -49.88 10.25 -25.39
CA LEU A 235 -50.93 9.24 -25.53
C LEU A 235 -52.15 9.62 -24.68
N SER A 236 -53.36 9.39 -25.19
CA SER A 236 -54.63 9.52 -24.46
C SER A 236 -55.32 8.17 -24.31
N GLY A 237 -56.43 8.12 -23.56
CA GLY A 237 -57.23 6.90 -23.40
C GLY A 237 -56.82 5.99 -22.22
N GLY A 238 -56.04 6.52 -21.28
CA GLY A 238 -55.78 5.87 -19.99
C GLY A 238 -57.03 5.78 -19.09
N GLY A 239 -56.89 5.12 -17.95
CA GLY A 239 -57.99 4.86 -17.00
C GLY A 239 -57.86 3.49 -16.35
N ASP A 240 -58.87 3.07 -15.59
CA ASP A 240 -58.89 1.76 -14.94
C ASP A 240 -59.27 0.61 -15.92
N LEU A 241 -59.23 -0.64 -15.47
CA LEU A 241 -59.52 -1.82 -16.31
C LEU A 241 -60.99 -2.27 -16.27
N THR A 242 -61.93 -1.41 -15.84
CA THR A 242 -63.35 -1.77 -15.75
C THR A 242 -64.02 -2.03 -17.11
N SER A 243 -63.44 -1.53 -18.20
CA SER A 243 -63.79 -1.90 -19.58
C SER A 243 -62.57 -1.81 -20.51
N SER A 244 -62.66 -2.34 -21.73
CA SER A 244 -61.56 -2.27 -22.70
C SER A 244 -61.09 -0.82 -22.91
N ARG A 245 -59.76 -0.61 -22.91
CA ARG A 245 -59.13 0.70 -23.12
C ARG A 245 -58.39 0.73 -24.45
N THR A 246 -58.46 1.85 -25.15
CA THR A 246 -57.70 2.12 -26.37
C THR A 246 -56.77 3.30 -26.08
N PHE A 247 -55.47 3.11 -26.27
CA PHE A 247 -54.51 4.20 -26.20
C PHE A 247 -54.35 4.85 -27.58
N ASP A 248 -54.78 6.10 -27.70
CA ASP A 248 -54.70 6.87 -28.93
C ASP A 248 -53.57 7.91 -28.85
N LEU A 249 -52.95 8.24 -29.97
CA LEU A 249 -51.92 9.28 -30.01
C LEU A 249 -52.55 10.66 -29.74
N ALA A 250 -52.08 11.35 -28.70
CA ALA A 250 -52.56 12.66 -28.26
C ALA A 250 -51.45 13.70 -28.33
N LEU A 251 -51.18 14.18 -29.55
CA LEU A 251 -50.11 15.15 -29.82
C LEU A 251 -50.26 16.47 -29.04
N SER A 252 -51.47 16.81 -28.57
CA SER A 252 -51.74 18.01 -27.78
C SER A 252 -51.10 17.99 -26.38
N GLU A 253 -50.68 16.83 -25.90
CA GLU A 253 -50.07 16.68 -24.57
C GLU A 253 -48.54 16.79 -24.61
N LEU A 254 -47.91 16.70 -25.79
CA LEU A 254 -46.47 16.81 -25.94
C LEU A 254 -45.98 18.26 -25.81
N ALA A 255 -44.91 18.47 -25.07
CA ALA A 255 -44.23 19.77 -24.98
C ALA A 255 -43.59 20.16 -26.32
N VAL A 256 -43.56 21.46 -26.61
CA VAL A 256 -42.94 21.99 -27.83
C VAL A 256 -41.42 21.99 -27.67
N GLU A 257 -40.71 21.36 -28.60
CA GLU A 257 -39.25 21.33 -28.65
C GLU A 257 -38.74 21.72 -30.05
N THR A 258 -37.51 22.22 -30.15
CA THR A 258 -36.87 22.56 -31.44
C THR A 258 -36.39 21.28 -32.12
N ALA A 259 -36.96 20.96 -33.29
CA ALA A 259 -36.71 19.70 -33.97
C ALA A 259 -35.39 19.66 -34.78
N ASP A 260 -34.68 18.52 -34.71
CA ASP A 260 -33.58 18.15 -35.61
C ASP A 260 -34.13 17.57 -36.94
N LEU A 261 -33.35 17.64 -38.02
CA LEU A 261 -33.77 17.11 -39.33
C LEU A 261 -33.99 15.59 -39.33
N ASN A 262 -33.29 14.86 -38.46
CA ASN A 262 -33.48 13.42 -38.29
C ASN A 262 -34.68 13.06 -37.41
N ASP A 263 -35.27 14.04 -36.72
CA ASP A 263 -36.44 13.80 -35.88
C ASP A 263 -37.66 13.44 -36.73
N HIS A 264 -38.56 12.67 -36.12
CA HIS A 264 -39.78 12.21 -36.76
C HIS A 264 -40.98 13.07 -36.35
N ALA A 265 -41.64 13.67 -37.34
CA ALA A 265 -42.94 14.29 -37.17
C ALA A 265 -44.04 13.25 -37.38
N VAL A 266 -44.94 13.13 -36.39
CA VAL A 266 -46.11 12.24 -36.47
C VAL A 266 -47.31 13.06 -36.91
N PHE A 267 -48.08 12.56 -37.87
CA PHE A 267 -49.25 13.23 -38.43
C PHE A 267 -50.36 12.22 -38.72
N LEU A 268 -51.59 12.74 -38.76
CA LEU A 268 -52.75 12.01 -39.24
C LEU A 268 -52.78 12.16 -40.76
N ASN A 269 -52.53 11.08 -41.50
CA ASN A 269 -52.81 11.08 -42.93
C ASN A 269 -54.34 11.16 -43.12
N ASN A 270 -54.82 11.82 -44.18
CA ASN A 270 -56.24 12.12 -44.47
C ASN A 270 -57.14 10.88 -44.72
N GLY A 271 -56.73 9.71 -44.22
CA GLY A 271 -57.47 8.44 -44.15
C GLY A 271 -57.39 7.78 -42.76
N ALA A 272 -57.23 8.57 -41.68
CA ALA A 272 -57.32 8.15 -40.27
C ALA A 272 -56.32 7.06 -39.83
N GLN A 273 -55.09 7.08 -40.36
CA GLN A 273 -53.99 6.23 -39.88
C GLN A 273 -52.86 7.08 -39.30
N ASN A 274 -52.32 6.65 -38.17
CA ASN A 274 -51.14 7.26 -37.55
C ASN A 274 -49.91 6.96 -38.43
N ARG A 275 -49.26 8.00 -38.95
CA ARG A 275 -48.06 7.89 -39.79
C ARG A 275 -47.00 8.87 -39.30
N ARG A 276 -45.73 8.57 -39.60
CA ARG A 276 -44.61 9.46 -39.32
C ARG A 276 -43.81 9.74 -40.58
N THR A 277 -43.16 10.88 -40.62
CA THR A 277 -42.18 11.28 -41.63
C THR A 277 -41.01 11.95 -40.90
N THR A 278 -39.85 12.08 -41.53
CA THR A 278 -38.77 12.90 -40.96
C THR A 278 -39.01 14.38 -41.25
N TRP A 279 -38.48 15.26 -40.40
CA TRP A 279 -38.43 16.70 -40.71
C TRP A 279 -37.61 16.98 -41.97
N ALA A 280 -36.58 16.20 -42.26
CA ALA A 280 -35.87 16.25 -43.54
C ALA A 280 -36.80 16.04 -44.75
N GLN A 281 -37.71 15.06 -44.68
CA GLN A 281 -38.68 14.80 -45.75
C GLN A 281 -39.77 15.88 -45.85
N ILE A 282 -40.20 16.46 -44.72
CA ILE A 282 -41.13 17.60 -44.72
C ILE A 282 -40.45 18.84 -45.34
N ASN A 283 -39.22 19.13 -44.94
CA ASN A 283 -38.43 20.25 -45.45
C ASN A 283 -38.19 20.15 -46.96
N ALA A 284 -38.01 18.94 -47.48
CA ALA A 284 -37.88 18.72 -48.92
C ALA A 284 -39.20 18.88 -49.70
N LEU A 285 -40.36 18.78 -49.03
CA LEU A 285 -41.68 18.91 -49.64
C LEU A 285 -42.30 20.31 -49.48
N LEU A 286 -41.82 21.10 -48.52
CA LEU A 286 -42.24 22.49 -48.33
C LEU A 286 -41.63 23.37 -49.43
N VAL A 287 -42.49 23.92 -50.29
CA VAL A 287 -42.10 25.06 -51.13
C VAL A 287 -42.16 26.30 -50.25
N HIS A 288 -40.99 26.81 -49.85
CA HIS A 288 -40.87 27.87 -48.86
C HIS A 288 -41.70 29.12 -49.19
N ASP A 289 -41.81 29.48 -50.47
CA ASP A 289 -42.51 30.68 -50.95
C ASP A 289 -44.03 30.67 -50.74
N SER A 290 -44.61 29.52 -50.40
CA SER A 290 -46.06 29.33 -50.23
C SER A 290 -46.49 29.18 -48.76
N LEU A 291 -45.54 29.32 -47.82
CA LEU A 291 -45.83 29.24 -46.39
C LEU A 291 -46.53 30.52 -45.92
N ALA A 292 -47.62 30.38 -45.15
CA ALA A 292 -48.28 31.52 -44.53
C ALA A 292 -47.33 32.17 -43.51
N GLY A 293 -46.90 33.41 -43.79
CA GLY A 293 -45.87 34.11 -43.02
C GLY A 293 -44.51 34.21 -43.73
N PHE A 294 -44.34 33.56 -44.89
CA PHE A 294 -43.19 33.82 -45.75
C PHE A 294 -43.23 35.27 -46.24
N VAL A 295 -42.23 36.04 -45.84
CA VAL A 295 -41.90 37.32 -46.44
C VAL A 295 -40.68 37.05 -47.31
N ALA A 296 -40.79 37.27 -48.63
CA ALA A 296 -39.60 37.23 -49.47
C ALA A 296 -38.54 38.16 -48.85
N ASP A 297 -37.27 37.74 -48.84
CA ASP A 297 -36.14 38.55 -48.35
C ASP A 297 -36.05 38.77 -46.82
N GLU A 298 -36.58 37.88 -45.99
CA GLU A 298 -36.61 38.04 -44.52
C GLU A 298 -35.21 38.12 -43.82
N HIS A 299 -34.13 37.64 -44.46
CA HIS A 299 -32.78 37.75 -43.88
C HIS A 299 -32.08 39.08 -44.23
N VAL A 300 -31.99 39.44 -45.53
CA VAL A 300 -31.72 40.79 -46.02
C VAL A 300 -32.24 40.88 -47.47
N PRO A 301 -33.06 41.88 -47.86
CA PRO A 301 -33.47 42.03 -49.24
C PRO A 301 -32.32 42.26 -50.20
N HIS A 302 -32.31 41.54 -51.32
CA HIS A 302 -31.23 41.65 -52.31
C HIS A 302 -31.27 43.03 -52.97
N SER A 303 -32.45 43.67 -52.93
CA SER A 303 -32.69 45.08 -53.24
C SER A 303 -32.00 46.06 -52.28
N THR A 304 -31.72 45.63 -51.05
CA THR A 304 -31.05 46.40 -49.98
C THR A 304 -29.58 46.04 -49.78
N VAL A 305 -29.13 44.88 -50.27
CA VAL A 305 -27.70 44.57 -50.39
C VAL A 305 -27.18 45.27 -51.64
N SER A 306 -26.23 46.20 -51.46
CA SER A 306 -25.57 46.90 -52.56
C SER A 306 -24.07 46.93 -52.35
N PHE A 307 -23.32 46.86 -53.45
CA PHE A 307 -21.93 47.23 -53.44
C PHE A 307 -21.84 48.72 -53.72
N THR A 308 -21.31 49.47 -52.77
CA THR A 308 -20.93 50.88 -52.98
C THR A 308 -19.47 50.89 -53.39
N GLY A 309 -19.16 51.38 -54.59
CA GLY A 309 -17.76 51.59 -55.00
C GLY A 309 -17.05 52.49 -53.99
N THR A 310 -15.97 51.99 -53.39
CA THR A 310 -15.05 52.80 -52.57
C THR A 310 -13.99 53.44 -53.47
N GLU A 311 -13.10 54.24 -52.89
CA GLU A 311 -12.01 54.91 -53.60
C GLU A 311 -11.28 53.96 -54.57
N GLY A 312 -11.22 54.30 -55.86
CA GLY A 312 -10.61 53.48 -56.91
C GLY A 312 -11.54 52.54 -57.68
N ILE A 313 -12.82 52.45 -57.32
CA ILE A 313 -13.82 51.63 -58.03
C ILE A 313 -15.08 52.48 -58.31
N VAL A 314 -15.47 52.57 -59.59
CA VAL A 314 -16.75 53.15 -60.03
C VAL A 314 -17.79 52.09 -60.34
N GLY A 315 -19.05 52.48 -60.23
CA GLY A 315 -20.19 51.60 -60.41
C GLY A 315 -20.62 50.93 -59.11
N GLY A 316 -21.31 49.82 -59.24
CA GLY A 316 -22.06 49.19 -58.15
C GLY A 316 -23.54 49.48 -58.21
N GLY A 317 -24.25 49.18 -57.13
CA GLY A 317 -25.70 49.18 -57.06
C GLY A 317 -26.24 47.95 -56.33
N SER A 318 -27.56 47.86 -56.24
CA SER A 318 -28.23 46.71 -55.63
C SER A 318 -28.00 45.43 -56.45
N LEU A 319 -27.84 44.30 -55.77
CA LEU A 319 -27.74 42.97 -56.38
C LEU A 319 -29.07 42.45 -56.98
N ALA A 320 -30.11 43.29 -57.10
CA ALA A 320 -31.35 42.92 -57.76
C ALA A 320 -31.18 42.56 -59.26
N ALA A 321 -30.07 42.95 -59.89
CA ALA A 321 -29.65 42.51 -61.23
C ALA A 321 -28.12 42.59 -61.40
N SER A 322 -27.58 41.99 -62.48
CA SER A 322 -26.14 42.05 -62.80
C SER A 322 -25.65 43.49 -62.88
N SER A 323 -24.63 43.82 -62.09
CA SER A 323 -24.00 45.15 -62.04
C SER A 323 -22.52 45.05 -62.43
N THR A 324 -22.02 46.01 -63.20
CA THR A 324 -20.60 46.07 -63.60
C THR A 324 -19.84 46.99 -62.66
N LEU A 325 -18.74 46.50 -62.09
CA LEU A 325 -17.79 47.30 -61.32
C LEU A 325 -16.61 47.67 -62.22
N GLY A 326 -16.32 48.95 -62.35
CA GLY A 326 -15.17 49.49 -63.08
C GLY A 326 -14.13 50.07 -62.13
N LEU A 327 -12.88 50.20 -62.58
CA LEU A 327 -11.84 50.89 -61.81
C LEU A 327 -11.90 52.40 -62.09
N ASP A 328 -11.92 53.22 -61.05
CA ASP A 328 -11.94 54.70 -61.12
C ASP A 328 -10.61 55.27 -60.65
N PHE A 329 -9.62 55.26 -61.55
CA PHE A 329 -8.32 55.86 -61.25
C PHE A 329 -8.40 57.36 -60.91
N PRO A 330 -9.24 58.20 -61.59
CA PRO A 330 -9.47 59.59 -61.18
C PRO A 330 -10.00 59.79 -59.76
N GLY A 331 -10.69 58.79 -59.20
CA GLY A 331 -11.28 58.84 -57.85
C GLY A 331 -10.29 58.58 -56.71
N LEU A 332 -9.06 58.14 -56.99
CA LEU A 332 -8.00 57.91 -55.99
C LEU A 332 -7.30 59.23 -55.65
N ASN A 333 -7.67 59.88 -54.53
CA ASN A 333 -7.13 61.19 -54.14
C ASN A 333 -5.86 61.11 -53.27
N GLY A 334 -5.45 59.92 -52.84
CA GLY A 334 -4.24 59.70 -52.05
C GLY A 334 -2.98 59.77 -52.92
N VAL A 335 -2.25 60.87 -52.86
CA VAL A 335 -0.90 60.96 -53.46
C VAL A 335 0.09 60.27 -52.54
N TYR A 336 0.35 58.99 -52.80
CA TYR A 336 1.41 58.21 -52.15
C TYR A 336 2.55 57.98 -53.14
N LEU A 337 3.79 58.17 -52.68
CA LEU A 337 4.98 57.85 -53.48
C LEU A 337 5.16 56.32 -53.49
N PRO A 338 5.04 55.66 -54.64
CA PRO A 338 5.12 54.20 -54.70
C PRO A 338 6.52 53.71 -54.34
N ALA A 339 6.61 52.71 -53.46
CA ALA A 339 7.84 52.00 -53.17
C ALA A 339 8.22 51.05 -54.33
N PRO A 340 9.49 50.65 -54.48
CA PRO A 340 9.91 49.77 -55.57
C PRO A 340 9.20 48.41 -55.62
N SER A 341 8.68 47.93 -54.48
CA SER A 341 7.90 46.69 -54.36
C SER A 341 6.42 46.86 -54.69
N ASP A 342 5.95 48.10 -54.86
CA ASP A 342 4.54 48.38 -55.11
C ASP A 342 4.18 47.97 -56.52
N VAL A 343 2.99 47.41 -56.67
CA VAL A 343 2.55 46.68 -57.85
C VAL A 343 1.55 47.52 -58.65
N PHE A 344 1.82 47.66 -59.94
CA PHE A 344 0.97 48.33 -60.93
C PHE A 344 0.33 47.28 -61.82
N ALA A 345 -1.00 47.28 -61.88
CA ALA A 345 -1.73 46.47 -62.84
C ALA A 345 -1.70 47.13 -64.22
N PHE A 346 -1.50 46.34 -65.27
CA PHE A 346 -1.58 46.77 -66.65
C PHE A 346 -2.22 45.69 -67.51
N TYR A 347 -2.60 46.05 -68.74
CA TYR A 347 -3.05 45.07 -69.73
C TYR A 347 -1.88 44.81 -70.68
N ASP A 348 -1.39 43.57 -70.68
CA ASP A 348 -0.38 43.16 -71.65
C ASP A 348 -1.07 42.92 -72.99
N VAL A 349 -0.89 43.85 -73.92
CA VAL A 349 -1.48 43.77 -75.26
C VAL A 349 -0.86 42.63 -76.07
N SER A 350 0.39 42.24 -75.79
CA SER A 350 1.08 41.18 -76.52
C SER A 350 0.59 39.79 -76.13
N GLU A 351 0.18 39.61 -74.87
CA GLU A 351 -0.34 38.34 -74.34
C GLU A 351 -1.87 38.32 -74.19
N ASN A 352 -2.54 39.47 -74.38
CA ASN A 352 -3.99 39.66 -74.23
C ASN A 352 -4.50 39.24 -72.83
N GLU A 353 -3.71 39.55 -71.80
CA GLU A 353 -3.97 39.21 -70.41
C GLU A 353 -3.74 40.43 -69.49
N HIS A 354 -4.41 40.46 -68.34
CA HIS A 354 -4.13 41.43 -67.30
C HIS A 354 -2.95 40.95 -66.45
N ALA A 355 -1.87 41.74 -66.43
CA ALA A 355 -0.66 41.43 -65.72
C ALA A 355 -0.34 42.53 -64.70
N GLN A 356 0.69 42.29 -63.89
CA GLN A 356 1.15 43.25 -62.90
C GLN A 356 2.67 43.34 -62.95
N ALA A 357 3.21 44.53 -62.71
CA ALA A 357 4.64 44.77 -62.59
C ALA A 357 4.89 45.68 -61.39
N THR A 358 5.98 45.46 -60.70
CA THR A 358 6.43 46.36 -59.65
C THR A 358 7.01 47.64 -60.23
N LEU A 359 7.01 48.74 -59.46
CA LEU A 359 7.72 49.96 -59.87
C LEU A 359 9.20 49.68 -60.16
N GLY A 360 9.81 48.75 -59.40
CA GLY A 360 11.18 48.30 -59.62
C GLY A 360 11.37 47.68 -61.01
N GLU A 361 10.47 46.79 -61.43
CA GLU A 361 10.50 46.15 -62.74
C GLU A 361 10.24 47.14 -63.88
N LEU A 362 9.30 48.07 -63.70
CA LEU A 362 9.02 49.13 -64.68
C LEU A 362 10.21 50.09 -64.83
N ASN A 363 10.87 50.46 -63.73
CA ASN A 363 12.03 51.37 -63.75
C ASN A 363 13.28 50.75 -64.40
N GLN A 364 13.38 49.41 -64.47
CA GLN A 364 14.43 48.73 -65.25
C GLN A 364 14.16 48.75 -66.76
N LEU A 365 12.90 48.96 -67.17
CA LEU A 365 12.50 49.00 -68.57
C LEU A 365 12.55 50.42 -69.16
N PHE A 366 12.42 51.45 -68.32
CA PHE A 366 12.57 52.84 -68.75
C PHE A 366 14.04 53.21 -68.93
N ASP A 367 14.44 53.55 -70.16
CA ASP A 367 15.75 54.14 -70.45
C ASP A 367 15.72 55.63 -70.08
N HIS A 368 16.39 55.96 -68.96
CA HIS A 368 16.42 57.31 -68.38
C HIS A 368 16.91 58.37 -69.38
N ASP A 369 17.75 57.99 -70.35
CA ASP A 369 18.31 58.92 -71.37
C ASP A 369 17.27 59.31 -72.43
N THR A 370 16.17 58.57 -72.54
CA THR A 370 15.11 58.79 -73.54
C THR A 370 13.85 59.42 -72.95
N LEU A 371 13.81 59.61 -71.62
CA LEU A 371 12.70 60.25 -70.93
C LEU A 371 12.62 61.74 -71.29
N SER A 372 11.44 62.20 -71.67
CA SER A 372 11.16 63.62 -71.93
C SER A 372 11.40 64.45 -70.66
N GLY A 373 12.46 65.25 -70.63
CA GLY A 373 12.87 66.05 -69.47
C GLY A 373 14.21 65.63 -68.88
N PHE A 374 14.82 64.55 -69.36
CA PHE A 374 16.21 64.21 -69.03
C PHE A 374 17.15 65.32 -69.52
N VAL A 375 17.86 65.96 -68.57
CA VAL A 375 18.97 66.87 -68.86
C VAL A 375 20.25 66.14 -68.48
N SER A 376 21.15 65.93 -69.44
CA SER A 376 22.47 65.38 -69.14
C SER A 376 23.20 66.30 -68.16
N ASP A 377 23.85 65.72 -67.14
CA ASP A 377 24.64 66.44 -66.13
C ASP A 377 23.86 67.43 -65.23
N GLU A 378 22.59 67.16 -64.88
CA GLU A 378 21.74 68.05 -64.08
C GLU A 378 22.28 68.39 -62.66
N HIS A 379 23.16 67.56 -62.08
CA HIS A 379 23.73 67.81 -60.75
C HIS A 379 24.91 68.80 -60.77
N VAL A 380 26.02 68.45 -61.42
CA VAL A 380 27.15 69.36 -61.76
C VAL A 380 27.84 68.74 -62.97
N PRO A 381 28.05 69.49 -64.07
CA PRO A 381 28.81 68.97 -65.20
C PRO A 381 30.23 68.62 -64.75
N HIS A 382 30.67 67.39 -65.00
CA HIS A 382 32.02 66.95 -64.62
C HIS A 382 33.13 67.77 -65.32
N SER A 383 32.78 68.47 -66.42
CA SER A 383 33.61 69.50 -67.08
C SER A 383 33.74 70.83 -66.30
N GLY A 384 32.96 71.02 -65.23
CA GLY A 384 33.05 72.14 -64.30
C GLY A 384 33.75 71.81 -62.99
N VAL A 385 33.97 70.52 -62.69
CA VAL A 385 34.65 70.07 -61.47
C VAL A 385 36.14 69.88 -61.76
N SER A 386 36.99 70.63 -61.06
CA SER A 386 38.46 70.60 -61.24
C SER A 386 39.18 70.30 -59.94
N ILE A 387 40.14 69.40 -59.98
CA ILE A 387 40.98 69.05 -58.84
C ILE A 387 42.26 69.89 -58.91
N ASN A 388 42.47 70.76 -57.93
CA ASN A 388 43.72 71.50 -57.80
C ASN A 388 44.79 70.62 -57.14
N ALA A 389 45.70 70.06 -57.93
CA ALA A 389 46.86 69.35 -57.39
C ALA A 389 47.84 70.39 -56.82
N GLY A 390 47.87 70.53 -55.50
CA GLY A 390 48.79 71.43 -54.80
C GLY A 390 50.27 71.05 -55.01
N THR A 391 51.20 71.75 -54.34
CA THR A 391 52.66 71.67 -54.62
C THR A 391 53.24 70.25 -54.69
N TYR A 392 52.74 69.31 -53.87
CA TYR A 392 53.31 67.96 -53.75
C TYR A 392 52.57 66.89 -54.56
N LEU A 393 51.56 67.26 -55.33
CA LEU A 393 50.82 66.36 -56.23
C LEU A 393 50.88 66.88 -57.67
N SER A 394 50.83 65.99 -58.64
CA SER A 394 50.73 66.28 -60.08
C SER A 394 49.48 65.62 -60.67
N GLY A 395 49.02 66.08 -61.83
CA GLY A 395 47.85 65.51 -62.51
C GLY A 395 46.51 66.19 -62.24
N GLY A 396 46.49 67.34 -61.55
CA GLY A 396 45.29 68.17 -61.35
C GLY A 396 44.65 68.66 -62.66
N GLY A 397 43.43 69.20 -62.58
CA GLY A 397 42.61 69.62 -63.72
C GLY A 397 41.18 69.06 -63.68
N THR A 398 40.42 69.26 -64.74
CA THR A 398 38.99 68.93 -64.86
C THR A 398 38.72 67.42 -64.97
N ILE A 399 37.66 66.91 -64.33
CA ILE A 399 37.33 65.47 -64.24
C ILE A 399 36.41 64.96 -65.38
N THR A 400 36.58 65.47 -66.60
CA THR A 400 35.82 65.00 -67.78
C THR A 400 36.09 63.51 -68.10
N ALA A 401 37.17 62.93 -67.55
CA ALA A 401 37.46 61.49 -67.54
C ALA A 401 38.26 61.14 -66.26
N SER A 402 38.48 59.86 -65.99
CA SER A 402 39.35 59.40 -64.89
C SER A 402 40.74 60.03 -64.99
N ARG A 403 41.21 60.65 -63.89
CA ARG A 403 42.54 61.26 -63.79
C ARG A 403 43.40 60.51 -62.79
N THR A 404 44.70 60.42 -63.08
CA THR A 404 45.68 59.93 -62.10
C THR A 404 46.30 61.13 -61.39
N LEU A 405 46.20 61.17 -60.07
CA LEU A 405 46.92 62.12 -59.24
C LEU A 405 48.16 61.41 -58.70
N ASP A 406 49.33 61.87 -59.15
CA ASP A 406 50.61 61.32 -58.73
C ASP A 406 51.30 62.23 -57.73
N VAL A 407 52.20 61.65 -56.95
CA VAL A 407 53.07 62.40 -56.06
C VAL A 407 54.14 63.13 -56.88
N ASN A 408 54.24 64.45 -56.74
CA ASN A 408 55.27 65.25 -57.40
C ASN A 408 56.61 65.09 -56.69
N VAL A 409 57.34 64.02 -57.03
CA VAL A 409 58.62 63.67 -56.42
C VAL A 409 59.63 64.82 -56.52
N ALA A 410 59.64 65.56 -57.63
CA ALA A 410 60.55 66.69 -57.84
C ALA A 410 60.32 67.86 -56.88
N ALA A 411 59.09 68.06 -56.40
CA ALA A 411 58.77 69.06 -55.39
C ALA A 411 58.99 68.57 -53.95
N LEU A 412 59.06 67.24 -53.73
CA LEU A 412 59.29 66.64 -52.42
C LEU A 412 60.77 66.50 -52.06
N THR A 413 61.65 66.31 -53.05
CA THR A 413 63.10 66.14 -52.83
C THR A 413 63.79 67.25 -52.03
N PRO A 414 63.39 68.54 -52.08
CA PRO A 414 64.05 69.59 -51.30
C PRO A 414 63.56 69.71 -49.85
N VAL A 415 62.38 69.16 -49.53
CA VAL A 415 61.69 69.35 -48.24
C VAL A 415 61.78 68.09 -47.36
N LEU A 416 62.08 66.94 -47.96
CA LEU A 416 62.17 65.68 -47.26
C LEU A 416 63.50 65.56 -46.50
N ASN A 417 63.44 65.68 -45.17
CA ASN A 417 64.56 65.32 -44.31
C ASN A 417 64.72 63.80 -44.28
N HIS A 418 65.76 63.29 -44.94
CA HIS A 418 65.98 61.85 -45.04
C HIS A 418 66.17 61.16 -43.69
N ASN A 419 66.63 61.88 -42.66
CA ASN A 419 66.80 61.35 -41.29
C ASN A 419 65.47 61.05 -40.59
N SER A 420 64.36 61.56 -41.11
CA SER A 420 63.02 61.41 -40.54
C SER A 420 62.13 60.46 -41.34
N LEU A 421 62.68 59.79 -42.35
CA LEU A 421 62.00 58.75 -43.12
C LEU A 421 61.93 57.43 -42.35
N LEU A 422 60.80 56.72 -42.45
CA LEU A 422 60.69 55.34 -41.97
C LEU A 422 61.73 54.46 -42.68
N ASN A 423 62.42 53.60 -41.92
CA ASN A 423 63.57 52.80 -42.34
C ASN A 423 64.85 53.59 -42.67
N TYR A 424 64.95 54.86 -42.27
CA TYR A 424 66.25 55.51 -42.20
C TYR A 424 67.12 54.81 -41.15
N GLU A 425 68.13 54.08 -41.60
CA GLU A 425 69.17 53.53 -40.74
C GLU A 425 70.39 54.45 -40.77
N ALA A 426 70.63 55.17 -39.67
CA ALA A 426 71.74 56.11 -39.54
C ALA A 426 73.12 55.49 -39.86
N ASN A 427 73.27 54.19 -39.57
CA ASN A 427 74.51 53.45 -39.76
C ASN A 427 74.80 53.06 -41.23
N GLN A 428 73.86 53.28 -42.17
CA GLN A 428 74.07 53.03 -43.60
C GLN A 428 74.61 54.26 -44.37
N HIS A 429 74.77 55.41 -43.70
CA HIS A 429 75.12 56.69 -44.33
C HIS A 429 76.47 57.29 -43.86
N ILE A 430 77.33 56.51 -43.22
CA ILE A 430 78.69 56.97 -42.89
C ILE A 430 79.55 56.85 -44.14
N ASP A 431 80.14 57.96 -44.60
CA ASP A 431 81.16 57.91 -45.65
C ASP A 431 82.44 57.25 -45.11
N HIS A 432 82.58 55.96 -45.40
CA HIS A 432 83.72 55.15 -44.97
C HIS A 432 85.05 55.62 -45.59
N THR A 433 85.04 56.49 -46.60
CA THR A 433 86.26 57.13 -47.11
C THR A 433 86.77 58.25 -46.19
N GLY A 434 85.90 58.83 -45.36
CA GLY A 434 86.25 59.88 -44.39
C GLY A 434 86.68 59.35 -43.01
N VAL A 435 86.38 58.09 -42.69
CA VAL A 435 86.74 57.46 -41.41
C VAL A 435 88.07 56.70 -41.56
N SER A 436 89.07 57.03 -40.74
CA SER A 436 90.43 56.49 -40.85
C SER A 436 90.96 55.93 -39.52
N VAL A 437 91.67 54.81 -39.61
CA VAL A 437 92.39 54.19 -38.50
C VAL A 437 93.87 54.52 -38.62
N VAL A 438 94.42 55.21 -37.63
CA VAL A 438 95.87 55.49 -37.57
C VAL A 438 96.56 54.34 -36.86
N ALA A 439 97.41 53.59 -37.57
CA ALA A 439 98.25 52.57 -36.95
C ALA A 439 99.41 53.26 -36.19
N GLY A 440 99.49 53.03 -34.87
CA GLY A 440 100.58 53.53 -34.04
C GLY A 440 101.89 52.75 -34.23
N ALA A 441 102.94 53.15 -33.51
CA ALA A 441 104.22 52.42 -33.54
C ALA A 441 104.02 50.97 -33.08
N GLY A 442 104.57 50.01 -33.84
CA GLY A 442 104.39 48.59 -33.60
C GLY A 442 103.12 47.98 -34.21
N LEU A 443 102.29 48.75 -34.92
CA LEU A 443 101.18 48.26 -35.74
C LEU A 443 101.35 48.71 -37.20
N THR A 444 100.85 47.92 -38.15
CA THR A 444 100.77 48.27 -39.58
C THR A 444 99.33 48.07 -40.08
N GLY A 445 98.99 48.62 -41.26
CA GLY A 445 97.66 48.43 -41.87
C GLY A 445 96.62 49.52 -41.58
N GLY A 446 97.05 50.72 -41.16
CA GLY A 446 96.17 51.89 -41.04
C GLY A 446 95.62 52.40 -42.39
N GLY A 447 94.81 53.47 -42.34
CA GLY A 447 94.14 54.09 -43.47
C GLY A 447 92.61 54.14 -43.33
N THR A 448 91.91 54.51 -44.39
CA THR A 448 90.44 54.64 -44.39
C THR A 448 89.74 53.28 -44.36
N ILE A 449 88.53 53.21 -43.77
CA ILE A 449 87.73 51.97 -43.66
C ILE A 449 86.78 51.74 -44.85
N ALA A 450 87.04 52.40 -45.99
CA ALA A 450 86.30 52.19 -47.23
C ALA A 450 86.30 50.70 -47.67
N ALA A 451 87.27 49.92 -47.19
CA ALA A 451 87.24 48.47 -47.19
C ALA A 451 87.76 47.96 -45.83
N SER A 452 87.51 46.68 -45.52
CA SER A 452 88.04 46.04 -44.31
C SER A 452 89.55 46.24 -44.19
N ARG A 453 90.02 46.66 -43.02
CA ARG A 453 91.44 46.85 -42.72
C ARG A 453 91.91 45.79 -41.74
N THR A 454 93.07 45.22 -42.02
CA THR A 454 93.77 44.32 -41.08
C THR A 454 94.86 45.12 -40.39
N LEU A 455 94.78 45.23 -39.07
CA LEU A 455 95.84 45.83 -38.26
C LEU A 455 96.77 44.73 -37.77
N ASN A 456 98.01 44.72 -38.27
CA ASN A 456 98.99 43.71 -37.89
C ASN A 456 99.95 44.28 -36.85
N VAL A 457 100.27 43.49 -35.82
CA VAL A 457 101.37 43.80 -34.89
C VAL A 457 102.71 43.56 -35.60
N GLY A 458 103.58 44.56 -35.56
CA GLY A 458 104.94 44.46 -36.08
C GLY A 458 105.79 43.59 -35.16
N ALA A 459 105.92 42.31 -35.49
CA ALA A 459 106.75 41.38 -34.76
C ALA A 459 108.25 41.76 -34.88
N GLY A 460 108.83 42.23 -33.78
CA GLY A 460 110.29 42.35 -33.64
C GLY A 460 110.94 41.01 -33.31
N THR A 461 112.27 40.97 -33.28
CA THR A 461 113.02 39.76 -32.85
C THR A 461 112.58 39.33 -31.45
N GLY A 462 112.23 38.04 -31.30
CA GLY A 462 111.77 37.48 -30.02
C GLY A 462 110.26 37.58 -29.79
N ILE A 463 109.49 38.21 -30.68
CA ILE A 463 108.02 38.24 -30.64
C ILE A 463 107.47 37.41 -31.80
N THR A 464 106.52 36.52 -31.50
CA THR A 464 105.73 35.79 -32.48
C THR A 464 104.29 36.29 -32.41
N VAL A 465 103.78 36.82 -33.52
CA VAL A 465 102.38 37.23 -33.64
C VAL A 465 101.65 36.09 -34.34
N ASN A 466 100.81 35.37 -33.60
CA ASN A 466 99.91 34.34 -34.14
C ASN A 466 98.54 34.94 -34.46
N ALA A 467 97.62 34.11 -34.95
CA ALA A 467 96.24 34.54 -35.22
C ALA A 467 95.49 34.94 -33.94
N ASP A 468 95.67 34.18 -32.85
CA ASP A 468 94.88 34.33 -31.62
C ASP A 468 95.65 35.01 -30.48
N ASP A 469 96.98 35.02 -30.52
CA ASP A 469 97.82 35.62 -29.47
C ASP A 469 99.12 36.24 -30.00
N VAL A 470 99.71 37.09 -29.17
CA VAL A 470 101.08 37.56 -29.36
C VAL A 470 101.92 36.90 -28.28
N ALA A 471 102.78 35.98 -28.71
CA ALA A 471 103.67 35.22 -27.86
C ALA A 471 105.10 35.76 -27.96
N LEU A 472 105.95 35.37 -27.00
CA LEU A 472 107.39 35.43 -27.21
C LEU A 472 107.80 34.25 -28.09
N ALA A 473 108.57 34.52 -29.14
CA ALA A 473 109.21 33.48 -29.92
C ALA A 473 110.15 32.67 -29.01
N PRO A 474 110.23 31.34 -29.14
CA PRO A 474 111.26 30.55 -28.49
C PRO A 474 112.64 31.12 -28.86
N ILE A 475 113.42 31.53 -27.87
CA ILE A 475 114.74 32.12 -28.09
C ILE A 475 115.66 31.00 -28.59
N ALA A 476 115.85 30.89 -29.90
CA ALA A 476 116.72 29.89 -30.52
C ALA A 476 118.21 30.19 -30.35
N ASP A 477 118.56 31.36 -29.80
CA ASP A 477 119.93 31.76 -29.48
C ASP A 477 120.19 31.65 -27.96
N GLN A 478 121.00 30.68 -27.56
CA GLN A 478 121.39 30.35 -26.18
C GLN A 478 122.27 31.41 -25.50
N SER A 479 122.26 32.66 -25.98
CA SER A 479 123.08 33.77 -25.50
C SER A 479 122.54 34.40 -24.20
N PHE A 480 121.25 34.22 -23.88
CA PHE A 480 120.66 34.72 -22.61
C PHE A 480 120.84 33.75 -21.43
N LEU A 481 120.96 32.43 -21.66
CA LEU A 481 121.22 31.43 -20.61
C LEU A 481 122.72 31.31 -20.27
N ALA A 482 123.62 31.68 -21.18
CA ALA A 482 125.07 31.69 -20.93
C ALA A 482 125.52 32.72 -19.87
N ASN A 483 124.71 33.75 -19.59
CA ASN A 483 125.01 34.77 -18.57
C ASN A 483 124.46 34.45 -17.17
N VAL A 484 123.58 33.45 -17.05
CA VAL A 484 123.03 32.97 -15.76
C VAL A 484 123.76 31.70 -15.28
N ALA A 485 124.38 30.92 -16.18
CA ALA A 485 125.16 29.73 -15.84
C ALA A 485 126.62 30.00 -15.37
N GLY A 486 127.08 31.25 -15.36
CA GLY A 486 128.41 31.65 -14.85
C GLY A 486 128.48 31.94 -13.34
N SER A 487 127.35 31.84 -12.62
CA SER A 487 127.27 32.09 -11.17
C SER A 487 127.00 30.78 -10.43
N ALA A 488 128.03 30.23 -9.79
CA ALA A 488 128.07 28.89 -9.18
C ALA A 488 127.21 28.69 -7.91
N ALA A 489 126.03 29.32 -7.77
CA ALA A 489 125.33 29.38 -6.48
C ALA A 489 123.83 29.05 -6.46
N ILE A 490 123.19 28.67 -7.57
CA ILE A 490 121.75 28.32 -7.57
C ILE A 490 121.49 27.07 -8.44
N PRO A 491 121.30 25.88 -7.85
CA PRO A 491 120.89 24.69 -8.61
C PRO A 491 119.48 24.87 -9.18
N THR A 492 119.33 24.64 -10.48
CA THR A 492 118.03 24.63 -11.18
C THR A 492 117.23 23.37 -10.80
N ALA A 493 115.91 23.36 -11.08
CA ALA A 493 115.01 22.23 -10.76
C ALA A 493 115.49 20.86 -11.31
N LEU A 494 116.32 20.86 -12.36
CA LEU A 494 116.94 19.66 -12.95
C LEU A 494 118.14 19.14 -12.13
N ALA A 495 118.84 20.01 -11.39
CA ALA A 495 119.95 19.64 -10.50
C ALA A 495 119.47 19.07 -9.14
N MET A 496 118.21 19.33 -8.75
CA MET A 496 117.59 18.73 -7.55
C MET A 496 116.90 17.38 -7.85
N ALA A 497 116.52 17.12 -9.11
CA ALA A 497 115.95 15.84 -9.55
C ALA A 497 116.99 14.70 -9.65
N GLY A 498 118.29 15.02 -9.73
CA GLY A 498 119.40 14.05 -9.78
C GLY A 498 119.96 13.63 -8.42
N VAL A 499 119.45 14.17 -7.30
CA VAL A 499 119.87 13.80 -5.94
C VAL A 499 119.10 12.56 -5.51
N THR A 500 119.57 11.39 -5.94
CA THR A 500 118.91 10.10 -5.73
C THR A 500 119.55 9.26 -4.61
N THR A 501 120.52 9.81 -3.88
CA THR A 501 121.18 9.14 -2.75
C THR A 501 121.04 9.95 -1.46
N LEU A 502 120.61 9.27 -0.39
CA LEU A 502 120.43 9.83 0.94
C LEU A 502 121.80 9.99 1.60
N ALA A 503 122.44 11.15 1.44
CA ALA A 503 123.63 11.49 2.22
C ALA A 503 123.19 11.97 3.61
N LEU A 504 123.66 11.32 4.67
CA LEU A 504 123.49 11.81 6.04
C LEU A 504 124.26 13.13 6.17
N PRO A 505 123.62 14.25 6.54
CA PRO A 505 124.32 15.53 6.68
C PRO A 505 125.40 15.43 7.77
N ALA A 506 126.62 15.86 7.44
CA ALA A 506 127.75 15.92 8.35
C ALA A 506 127.77 17.23 9.16
N ALA A 507 128.57 17.28 10.23
CA ALA A 507 128.73 18.50 11.01
C ALA A 507 129.28 19.64 10.13
N GLY A 508 128.51 20.73 10.01
CA GLY A 508 128.81 21.85 9.11
C GLY A 508 127.98 21.85 7.81
N ASP A 509 127.21 20.79 7.54
CA ASP A 509 126.30 20.76 6.40
C ASP A 509 125.07 21.65 6.61
N PHE A 510 124.55 22.08 5.48
CA PHE A 510 123.55 23.11 5.39
C PHE A 510 122.26 22.54 4.76
N ILE A 511 121.13 22.54 5.49
CA ILE A 511 119.84 22.07 4.95
C ILE A 511 119.02 23.26 4.44
N LEU A 512 118.64 23.20 3.16
CA LEU A 512 117.76 24.19 2.53
C LEU A 512 116.31 23.96 2.97
N GLY A 513 115.83 24.79 3.92
CA GLY A 513 114.42 24.82 4.30
C GLY A 513 113.67 25.93 3.56
N PHE A 514 112.50 25.64 3.02
CA PHE A 514 111.58 26.64 2.45
C PHE A 514 110.64 27.16 3.54
N SER A 515 110.51 28.49 3.62
CA SER A 515 109.55 29.13 4.52
C SER A 515 108.12 29.09 3.98
N ALA A 516 107.13 29.22 4.85
CA ALA A 516 105.73 29.42 4.44
C ALA A 516 105.50 30.66 3.56
N ALA A 517 106.47 31.58 3.48
CA ALA A 517 106.47 32.76 2.60
C ALA A 517 107.33 32.59 1.33
N GLY A 518 107.73 31.35 0.99
CA GLY A 518 108.44 31.03 -0.27
C GLY A 518 109.94 31.37 -0.30
N ALA A 519 110.49 32.03 0.72
CA ALA A 519 111.93 32.28 0.83
C ALA A 519 112.72 31.01 1.21
N ILE A 520 113.84 30.77 0.53
CA ILE A 520 114.81 29.70 0.85
C ILE A 520 115.69 30.15 2.02
N ARG A 521 115.66 29.41 3.13
CA ARG A 521 116.49 29.68 4.32
C ARG A 521 117.51 28.56 4.57
N LYS A 522 118.78 28.93 4.47
CA LYS A 522 119.67 29.21 5.61
C LYS A 522 119.61 28.42 6.96
N MET A 523 119.03 27.20 7.16
CA MET A 523 119.18 26.42 8.42
C MET A 523 120.48 25.58 8.57
N ASN A 524 121.33 25.95 9.53
CA ASN A 524 122.50 25.15 9.92
C ASN A 524 122.04 23.90 10.67
N TRP A 525 122.46 22.71 10.21
CA TRP A 525 122.09 21.43 10.84
C TRP A 525 122.35 21.42 12.36
N ASN A 526 123.41 22.09 12.83
CA ASN A 526 123.75 22.18 14.25
C ASN A 526 122.76 22.99 15.12
N THR A 527 121.74 23.64 14.52
CA THR A 527 120.82 24.56 15.24
C THR A 527 119.38 24.05 15.32
N LEU A 528 119.08 22.86 14.81
CA LEU A 528 117.76 22.22 14.90
C LEU A 528 117.61 21.49 16.25
N PRO A 529 116.57 21.78 17.07
CA PRO A 529 116.33 21.09 18.32
C PRO A 529 116.15 19.58 18.08
N GLY A 530 116.99 18.74 18.72
CA GLY A 530 116.97 17.28 18.54
C GLY A 530 118.00 16.71 17.55
N ALA A 531 118.89 17.52 16.97
CA ALA A 531 119.94 17.05 16.05
C ALA A 531 121.11 16.30 16.73
N ALA A 532 120.98 15.91 18.01
CA ALA A 532 121.84 14.95 18.69
C ALA A 532 120.96 13.83 19.29
N SER A 533 120.99 12.65 18.66
CA SER A 533 120.38 11.37 19.10
C SER A 533 118.90 11.37 19.57
N GLY A 534 118.01 10.82 18.74
CA GLY A 534 116.78 10.13 19.20
C GLY A 534 115.46 10.92 19.11
N ASP A 535 114.59 10.50 18.18
CA ASP A 535 113.12 10.57 18.10
C ASP A 535 112.36 11.82 18.62
N VAL A 536 111.67 12.53 17.70
CA VAL A 536 110.59 13.48 18.05
C VAL A 536 109.24 12.87 17.69
N THR A 537 108.68 12.13 18.65
CA THR A 537 107.27 11.74 18.75
C THR A 537 106.56 12.72 19.69
N ALA A 538 105.89 13.76 19.16
CA ALA A 538 104.80 14.44 19.86
C ALA A 538 104.12 15.48 18.97
N ALA A 539 102.80 15.48 19.04
CA ALA A 539 101.88 16.42 18.42
C ALA A 539 102.18 17.88 18.81
N ALA A 540 102.38 18.73 17.79
CA ALA A 540 102.29 20.18 17.92
C ALA A 540 101.55 20.74 16.70
N SER A 541 100.23 20.78 16.82
CA SER A 541 99.33 21.84 16.34
C SER A 541 99.59 22.44 14.94
N LEU A 542 98.90 21.91 13.93
CA LEU A 542 98.44 22.69 12.78
C LEU A 542 96.91 22.91 12.86
N ALA A 543 96.47 23.55 13.95
CA ALA A 543 95.14 24.16 14.02
C ALA A 543 95.16 25.43 13.16
N ASN A 544 94.89 25.30 11.86
CA ASN A 544 94.34 26.31 10.93
C ASN A 544 94.53 25.85 9.47
N ASN A 545 93.61 24.99 9.02
CA ASN A 545 93.15 24.86 7.63
C ASN A 545 94.21 24.75 6.52
N ALA A 546 95.12 23.78 6.62
CA ALA A 546 95.90 23.28 5.48
C ALA A 546 95.56 21.79 5.23
N LEU A 547 94.30 21.52 4.91
CA LEU A 547 93.93 20.25 4.27
C LEU A 547 94.21 20.40 2.78
N ILE A 548 95.45 20.08 2.38
CA ILE A 548 95.82 19.90 0.98
C ILE A 548 95.16 18.59 0.53
N VAL A 549 94.06 18.69 -0.23
CA VAL A 549 93.53 17.53 -0.97
C VAL A 549 93.49 17.94 -2.44
N GLY A 550 94.56 17.55 -3.14
CA GLY A 550 94.55 17.43 -4.60
C GLY A 550 93.53 16.38 -5.05
N ASP A 551 93.16 16.48 -6.33
CA ASP A 551 92.15 15.75 -7.11
C ASP A 551 92.25 14.21 -7.12
N GLY A 552 92.18 13.56 -5.96
CA GLY A 552 92.17 12.11 -5.88
C GLY A 552 91.50 11.59 -4.63
N GLY A 553 90.15 11.55 -4.63
CA GLY A 553 89.32 10.76 -3.73
C GLY A 553 89.56 10.95 -2.23
N VAL A 554 88.60 11.55 -1.52
CA VAL A 554 88.58 11.60 -0.04
C VAL A 554 88.38 10.19 0.53
N LYS A 555 89.46 9.41 0.59
CA LYS A 555 89.59 8.16 1.35
C LYS A 555 90.52 8.44 2.52
N GLY A 556 90.00 8.98 3.63
CA GLY A 556 90.85 9.09 4.82
C GLY A 556 90.44 9.95 6.01
N ILE A 557 89.32 10.68 5.99
CA ILE A 557 88.82 11.30 7.24
C ILE A 557 87.91 10.29 7.93
N LYS A 558 88.53 9.32 8.60
CA LYS A 558 87.82 8.51 9.58
C LYS A 558 87.51 9.43 10.76
N ALA A 559 86.24 9.82 10.88
CA ALA A 559 85.68 10.32 12.11
C ALA A 559 85.98 9.29 13.22
N HIS A 560 86.75 9.69 14.22
CA HIS A 560 86.73 9.07 15.53
C HIS A 560 86.42 10.14 16.55
N ALA A 561 85.33 9.89 17.25
CA ALA A 561 84.71 10.77 18.21
C ALA A 561 85.64 11.10 19.38
N SER A 562 85.70 12.37 19.74
CA SER A 562 85.97 12.80 21.12
C SER A 562 84.90 13.83 21.47
N GLY A 563 84.00 13.45 22.37
CA GLY A 563 82.75 14.16 22.61
C GLY A 563 82.89 15.56 23.21
N ALA A 564 82.07 16.48 22.70
CA ALA A 564 81.30 17.48 23.45
C ALA A 564 80.37 18.24 22.47
N PRO A 565 79.08 18.44 22.80
CA PRO A 565 78.10 19.04 21.90
C PRO A 565 78.11 20.58 21.99
N GLY A 566 77.97 21.25 20.85
CA GLY A 566 77.50 22.65 20.77
C GLY A 566 78.51 23.67 20.26
N ALA A 567 78.40 24.05 18.98
CA ALA A 567 78.57 25.43 18.49
C ALA A 567 78.26 25.47 16.98
N ALA A 568 77.23 26.22 16.63
CA ALA A 568 76.64 26.29 15.30
C ALA A 568 77.24 27.41 14.43
N ALA A 569 77.02 27.25 13.12
CA ALA A 569 76.56 28.26 12.14
C ALA A 569 77.49 29.41 11.71
N PHE A 570 77.73 29.47 10.38
CA PHE A 570 77.84 30.72 9.63
C PHE A 570 76.84 30.69 8.46
N LEU A 571 75.70 31.36 8.68
CA LEU A 571 75.00 32.31 7.80
C LEU A 571 73.48 32.09 7.73
N ASN A 572 72.79 33.10 8.24
CA ASN A 572 71.45 33.12 8.81
C ASN A 572 70.51 33.92 7.89
N VAL A 573 69.49 33.27 7.32
CA VAL A 573 68.29 33.93 6.76
C VAL A 573 67.16 33.83 7.81
N GLY A 574 67.22 34.77 8.76
CA GLY A 574 66.13 35.42 9.51
C GLY A 574 64.99 34.64 10.17
N THR A 575 65.00 34.61 11.51
CA THR A 575 63.79 34.84 12.33
C THR A 575 63.81 36.27 12.88
N GLY A 576 63.00 37.18 12.31
CA GLY A 576 62.76 38.54 12.80
C GLY A 576 62.18 39.49 11.73
N ALA A 577 60.91 39.86 11.90
CA ALA A 577 60.01 40.69 11.06
C ALA A 577 60.60 41.54 9.91
N GLY A 578 60.10 41.32 8.68
CA GLY A 578 60.16 42.31 7.58
C GLY A 578 60.92 41.89 6.32
N THR A 579 60.44 40.85 5.63
CA THR A 579 60.37 40.73 4.16
C THR A 579 61.66 40.90 3.32
N VAL A 580 62.09 39.82 2.65
CA VAL A 580 62.20 39.85 1.17
C VAL A 580 61.80 38.49 0.60
N ALA A 581 60.97 38.58 -0.42
CA ALA A 581 60.16 37.52 -0.99
C ALA A 581 60.96 36.48 -1.78
N ALA A 582 60.39 35.26 -1.71
CA ALA A 582 60.31 34.22 -2.74
C ALA A 582 60.73 34.60 -4.17
N GLY A 583 61.49 33.71 -4.79
CA GLY A 583 61.65 33.65 -6.24
C GLY A 583 62.23 32.31 -6.67
N ASN A 584 61.37 31.43 -7.17
CA ASN A 584 61.71 30.22 -7.93
C ASN A 584 62.68 30.58 -9.07
N ASP A 585 63.98 30.28 -8.92
CA ASP A 585 64.97 30.47 -9.97
C ASP A 585 65.23 29.14 -10.68
N SER A 586 64.57 28.96 -11.82
CA SER A 586 64.64 27.80 -12.70
C SER A 586 65.96 27.69 -13.48
N ARG A 587 66.97 28.53 -13.22
CA ARG A 587 68.29 28.48 -13.86
C ARG A 587 69.22 27.39 -13.32
N PHE A 588 68.80 26.62 -12.30
CA PHE A 588 69.54 25.48 -11.77
C PHE A 588 68.80 24.16 -12.08
N PRO A 589 69.15 23.45 -13.18
CA PRO A 589 68.52 22.19 -13.52
C PRO A 589 68.93 21.13 -12.49
N GLY A 590 67.98 20.78 -11.61
CA GLY A 590 68.22 19.96 -10.41
C GLY A 590 67.37 20.37 -9.20
N ALA A 591 66.53 21.41 -9.31
CA ALA A 591 65.63 21.90 -8.25
C ALA A 591 64.43 20.97 -7.95
N GLY A 592 64.69 19.68 -7.78
CA GLY A 592 63.79 18.72 -7.15
C GLY A 592 64.38 18.32 -5.80
N SER A 593 64.22 19.14 -4.77
CA SER A 593 64.56 18.75 -3.40
C SER A 593 63.48 19.21 -2.44
N THR A 594 62.63 18.25 -2.07
CA THR A 594 61.45 18.36 -1.20
C THR A 594 61.82 18.20 0.28
N SER A 595 62.93 18.79 0.75
CA SER A 595 63.25 18.78 2.18
C SER A 595 64.26 19.86 2.55
N VAL A 596 63.77 21.06 2.88
CA VAL A 596 64.50 22.02 3.70
C VAL A 596 63.56 22.52 4.79
N ALA A 597 63.97 22.37 6.05
CA ALA A 597 63.22 22.77 7.22
C ALA A 597 62.85 24.27 7.15
N GLY A 598 61.56 24.57 7.26
CA GLY A 598 61.04 25.95 7.30
C GLY A 598 59.96 26.28 6.26
N ILE A 599 59.65 25.37 5.33
CA ILE A 599 58.51 25.49 4.40
C ILE A 599 57.79 24.13 4.41
N LEU A 600 56.82 23.98 5.33
CA LEU A 600 56.00 22.80 5.64
C LEU A 600 56.63 21.42 5.34
N GLU A 601 57.29 20.82 6.34
CA GLU A 601 57.74 19.43 6.28
C GLU A 601 56.51 18.51 6.38
N LEU A 602 56.34 17.59 5.42
CA LEU A 602 55.25 16.60 5.43
C LEU A 602 55.71 15.35 6.18
N ALA A 603 54.88 14.82 7.07
CA ALA A 603 55.12 13.53 7.70
C ALA A 603 55.03 12.41 6.65
N THR A 604 55.96 11.46 6.68
CA THR A 604 55.93 10.29 5.80
C THR A 604 54.77 9.36 6.15
N ALA A 605 54.39 8.47 5.22
CA ALA A 605 53.37 7.46 5.49
C ALA A 605 53.72 6.53 6.68
N ALA A 606 55.01 6.32 6.96
CA ALA A 606 55.46 5.55 8.12
C ALA A 606 55.28 6.32 9.43
N GLU A 607 55.60 7.62 9.43
CA GLU A 607 55.41 8.50 10.60
C GLU A 607 53.92 8.70 10.91
N TYR A 608 53.06 8.79 9.88
CA TYR A 608 51.60 8.84 10.09
C TYR A 608 51.05 7.55 10.72
N ARG A 609 51.53 6.36 10.30
CA ARG A 609 51.13 5.08 10.93
C ARG A 609 51.62 4.95 12.36
N ALA A 610 52.83 5.42 12.65
CA ALA A 610 53.40 5.41 13.99
C ALA A 610 52.71 6.43 14.93
N GLY A 611 52.10 7.49 14.38
CA GLY A 611 51.32 8.47 15.16
C GLY A 611 52.14 9.32 16.13
N THR A 612 53.47 9.32 16.00
CA THR A 612 54.40 9.99 16.95
C THR A 612 54.87 11.37 16.50
N ASP A 613 54.60 11.76 15.25
CA ASP A 613 55.00 13.07 14.71
C ASP A 613 54.01 14.17 15.12
N THR A 614 54.46 15.09 15.97
CA THR A 614 53.68 16.24 16.44
C THR A 614 54.04 17.56 15.75
N ALA A 615 55.01 17.55 14.83
CA ALA A 615 55.62 18.77 14.30
C ALA A 615 55.32 18.99 12.82
N ARG A 616 55.03 17.91 12.07
CA ARG A 616 54.91 17.94 10.61
C ARG A 616 53.46 17.85 10.15
N ALA A 617 53.17 18.38 8.96
CA ALA A 617 51.83 18.35 8.39
C ALA A 617 51.59 17.05 7.61
N LEU A 618 50.31 16.69 7.44
CA LEU A 618 49.93 15.55 6.61
C LEU A 618 49.62 16.00 5.18
N GLY A 619 50.17 15.28 4.21
CA GLY A 619 49.82 15.44 2.80
C GLY A 619 48.80 14.39 2.35
N VAL A 620 48.07 14.70 1.28
CA VAL A 620 47.03 13.83 0.71
C VAL A 620 47.61 12.51 0.20
N TYR A 621 48.82 12.55 -0.36
CA TYR A 621 49.47 11.34 -0.87
C TYR A 621 49.93 10.43 0.27
N GLU A 622 50.56 10.99 1.29
CA GLU A 622 51.14 10.28 2.42
C GLU A 622 50.05 9.63 3.29
N THR A 623 48.94 10.33 3.51
CA THR A 623 47.75 9.76 4.18
C THR A 623 47.12 8.63 3.39
N ARG A 624 47.03 8.75 2.06
CA ARG A 624 46.52 7.65 1.22
C ARG A 624 47.49 6.48 1.12
N ALA A 625 48.80 6.75 1.05
CA ALA A 625 49.85 5.74 1.00
C ALA A 625 49.96 4.95 2.32
N ALA A 626 49.64 5.58 3.45
CA ALA A 626 49.62 4.89 4.74
C ALA A 626 48.55 3.81 4.86
N GLY A 627 47.42 3.97 4.15
CA GLY A 627 46.31 3.01 4.13
C GLY A 627 46.53 1.77 3.25
N ALA A 628 47.66 1.67 2.53
CA ALA A 628 47.99 0.48 1.75
C ALA A 628 48.20 -0.76 2.64
N GLU A 629 47.77 -1.94 2.19
CA GLU A 629 47.93 -3.19 2.94
C GLU A 629 49.40 -3.58 3.09
N VAL A 630 49.83 -3.83 4.33
CA VAL A 630 51.18 -4.31 4.67
C VAL A 630 51.14 -5.82 4.87
N THR A 631 52.07 -6.55 4.28
CA THR A 631 52.16 -8.01 4.46
C THR A 631 52.81 -8.34 5.80
N LEU A 632 52.09 -9.04 6.68
CA LEU A 632 52.66 -9.61 7.91
C LEU A 632 53.38 -10.91 7.59
N THR A 633 54.47 -11.16 8.32
CA THR A 633 55.24 -12.40 8.18
C THR A 633 54.50 -13.54 8.89
N ASP A 634 54.28 -14.65 8.19
CA ASP A 634 53.74 -15.87 8.79
C ASP A 634 54.76 -16.49 9.76
N ALA A 635 54.33 -16.71 11.00
CA ALA A 635 55.11 -17.33 12.06
C ALA A 635 54.16 -18.07 13.00
N ALA A 636 54.69 -18.99 13.82
CA ALA A 636 53.88 -19.74 14.80
C ALA A 636 53.01 -18.81 15.68
N THR A 637 53.59 -17.67 16.09
CA THR A 637 52.86 -16.50 16.59
C THR A 637 53.17 -15.33 15.66
N ILE A 638 52.15 -14.80 14.99
CA ILE A 638 52.29 -13.68 14.05
C ILE A 638 52.48 -12.39 14.86
N ALA A 639 53.57 -11.68 14.61
CA ALA A 639 53.83 -10.40 15.23
C ALA A 639 52.90 -9.32 14.65
N VAL A 640 52.26 -8.55 15.53
CA VAL A 640 51.34 -7.47 15.14
C VAL A 640 51.86 -6.16 15.70
N ASP A 641 52.57 -5.39 14.87
CA ASP A 641 53.05 -4.06 15.23
C ASP A 641 52.14 -2.98 14.63
N MET A 642 51.31 -2.36 15.46
CA MET A 642 50.30 -1.39 15.04
C MET A 642 50.90 -0.05 14.58
N ALA A 643 52.20 0.19 14.79
CA ALA A 643 52.88 1.37 14.23
C ALA A 643 53.26 1.18 12.75
N THR A 644 53.26 -0.07 12.26
CA THR A 644 53.76 -0.40 10.91
C THR A 644 52.67 -0.44 9.85
N PHE A 645 51.39 -0.58 10.23
CA PHE A 645 50.27 -0.71 9.30
C PHE A 645 48.96 -0.12 9.87
N ILE A 646 48.08 0.33 8.96
CA ILE A 646 46.65 0.53 9.26
C ILE A 646 45.85 -0.66 8.72
N ASN A 647 46.21 -1.15 7.53
CA ASN A 647 45.63 -2.35 6.94
C ASN A 647 46.74 -3.37 6.70
N ALA A 648 46.47 -4.63 6.96
CA ALA A 648 47.45 -5.69 6.79
C ALA A 648 46.89 -6.93 6.11
N VAL A 649 47.77 -7.74 5.54
CA VAL A 649 47.44 -9.05 4.98
C VAL A 649 48.40 -10.10 5.53
N VAL A 650 47.88 -11.28 5.86
CA VAL A 650 48.69 -12.45 6.23
C VAL A 650 48.15 -13.69 5.53
N THR A 651 49.05 -14.49 4.95
CA THR A 651 48.71 -15.82 4.42
C THR A 651 49.21 -16.88 5.39
N LEU A 652 48.29 -17.70 5.91
CA LEU A 652 48.61 -18.66 6.97
C LEU A 652 49.33 -19.89 6.42
N GLY A 653 50.58 -20.09 6.81
CA GLY A 653 51.39 -21.27 6.45
C GLY A 653 51.23 -22.45 7.41
N GLY A 654 50.33 -22.37 8.40
CA GLY A 654 50.13 -23.34 9.49
C GLY A 654 48.97 -22.93 10.40
N ASN A 655 48.67 -23.74 11.43
CA ASN A 655 47.85 -23.28 12.54
C ASN A 655 48.66 -22.27 13.34
N ARG A 656 48.17 -21.02 13.42
CA ARG A 656 48.91 -19.88 14.00
C ARG A 656 48.18 -19.28 15.18
N THR A 657 48.89 -18.48 15.95
CA THR A 657 48.31 -17.52 16.89
C THR A 657 48.53 -16.10 16.37
N LEU A 658 47.50 -15.28 16.33
CA LEU A 658 47.64 -13.84 16.15
C LEU A 658 48.19 -13.26 17.45
N GLY A 659 49.43 -12.78 17.43
CA GLY A 659 50.10 -12.27 18.62
C GLY A 659 49.36 -11.09 19.24
N ASN A 660 49.60 -10.88 20.52
CA ASN A 660 49.23 -9.65 21.24
C ASN A 660 49.89 -8.44 20.53
N PRO A 661 49.12 -7.40 20.16
CA PRO A 661 49.68 -6.26 19.45
C PRO A 661 50.74 -5.49 20.25
N THR A 662 51.67 -4.87 19.55
CA THR A 662 52.64 -3.92 20.11
C THR A 662 52.41 -2.53 19.53
N ASN A 663 52.81 -1.49 20.28
CA ASN A 663 52.66 -0.08 19.90
C ASN A 663 51.19 0.33 19.66
N GLU A 664 50.29 -0.16 20.50
CA GLU A 664 48.86 0.11 20.45
C GLU A 664 48.56 1.59 20.75
N VAL A 665 47.85 2.25 19.83
CA VAL A 665 47.36 3.62 20.02
C VAL A 665 45.84 3.57 20.15
N ALA A 666 45.31 4.01 21.29
CA ALA A 666 43.87 4.04 21.53
C ALA A 666 43.15 4.87 20.45
N GLY A 667 42.08 4.31 19.89
CA GLY A 667 41.34 4.89 18.77
C GLY A 667 41.83 4.47 17.37
N ALA A 668 42.96 3.77 17.26
CA ALA A 668 43.40 3.21 15.98
C ALA A 668 42.46 2.10 15.51
N SER A 669 42.15 2.09 14.22
CA SER A 669 41.25 1.11 13.61
C SER A 669 41.69 0.74 12.21
N GLY A 670 41.43 -0.50 11.80
CA GLY A 670 41.79 -0.99 10.49
C GLY A 670 41.28 -2.41 10.23
N VAL A 671 41.83 -3.04 9.18
CA VAL A 671 41.51 -4.42 8.81
C VAL A 671 42.76 -5.27 8.63
N ILE A 672 42.71 -6.50 9.14
CA ILE A 672 43.68 -7.55 8.83
C ILE A 672 42.99 -8.60 7.95
N ARG A 673 43.44 -8.73 6.72
CA ARG A 673 42.98 -9.74 5.78
C ARG A 673 43.76 -11.03 5.99
N ILE A 674 43.05 -12.09 6.37
CA ILE A 674 43.64 -13.39 6.69
C ILE A 674 43.31 -14.34 5.54
N VAL A 675 44.34 -14.86 4.89
CA VAL A 675 44.23 -15.73 3.71
C VAL A 675 44.64 -17.15 4.11
N GLN A 676 43.79 -18.14 3.80
CA GLN A 676 44.19 -19.55 3.80
C GLN A 676 45.24 -19.79 2.72
N ASP A 677 46.26 -20.59 3.00
CA ASP A 677 47.18 -21.02 1.94
C ASP A 677 46.47 -21.89 0.87
N ALA A 678 47.24 -22.30 -0.13
CA ALA A 678 46.74 -23.15 -1.21
C ALA A 678 46.23 -24.53 -0.74
N THR A 679 46.46 -24.93 0.51
CA THR A 679 45.95 -26.19 1.09
C THR A 679 44.65 -25.97 1.86
N GLY A 680 44.54 -24.87 2.59
CA GLY A 680 43.43 -24.63 3.52
C GLY A 680 43.58 -25.43 4.83
N GLY A 681 42.53 -25.38 5.65
CA GLY A 681 42.42 -26.09 6.92
C GLY A 681 43.10 -25.41 8.11
N ARG A 682 43.58 -24.17 7.95
CA ARG A 682 44.36 -23.47 8.99
C ARG A 682 43.45 -22.77 9.99
N THR A 683 43.77 -22.93 11.27
CA THR A 683 43.10 -22.20 12.36
C THR A 683 43.98 -21.05 12.85
N LEU A 684 43.35 -19.95 13.28
CA LEU A 684 44.03 -18.84 13.93
C LEU A 684 43.47 -18.68 15.35
N ALA A 685 44.31 -18.93 16.35
CA ALA A 685 44.02 -18.57 17.73
C ALA A 685 44.31 -17.09 17.95
N LEU A 686 43.57 -16.42 18.83
CA LEU A 686 43.81 -15.02 19.16
C LEU A 686 44.64 -14.90 20.45
N GLY A 687 45.55 -13.94 20.50
CA GLY A 687 46.23 -13.53 21.72
C GLY A 687 45.24 -12.96 22.77
N SER A 688 45.66 -12.89 24.03
CA SER A 688 44.81 -12.53 25.17
C SER A 688 44.21 -11.12 25.12
N GLN A 689 44.79 -10.20 24.33
CA GLN A 689 44.33 -8.82 24.20
C GLN A 689 43.25 -8.62 23.12
N TRP A 690 43.05 -9.61 22.25
CA TRP A 690 42.04 -9.57 21.19
C TRP A 690 40.68 -10.04 21.70
N TYR A 691 39.67 -9.17 21.62
CA TYR A 691 38.34 -9.44 22.15
C TYR A 691 37.29 -9.46 21.03
N PRO A 692 36.81 -10.65 20.59
CA PRO A 692 35.83 -10.79 19.52
C PRO A 692 34.37 -10.52 19.96
N GLY A 693 34.15 -10.11 21.22
CA GLY A 693 32.82 -10.00 21.84
C GLY A 693 32.46 -11.22 22.70
N ALA A 694 31.72 -11.00 23.78
CA ALA A 694 31.29 -12.07 24.69
C ALA A 694 30.40 -13.10 23.96
N GLY A 695 30.73 -14.38 24.09
CA GLY A 695 29.95 -15.48 23.48
C GLY A 695 30.18 -15.69 21.98
N VAL A 696 31.10 -14.94 21.35
CA VAL A 696 31.44 -15.11 19.93
C VAL A 696 32.53 -16.18 19.78
N THR A 697 32.27 -17.21 18.98
CA THR A 697 33.29 -18.21 18.62
C THR A 697 34.10 -17.71 17.44
N PHE A 698 35.39 -17.44 17.65
CA PHE A 698 36.30 -17.05 16.58
C PHE A 698 36.72 -18.28 15.76
N ALA A 699 36.31 -18.33 14.49
CA ALA A 699 36.70 -19.39 13.57
C ALA A 699 36.90 -18.81 12.17
N LEU A 700 37.94 -19.25 11.46
CA LEU A 700 38.21 -18.86 10.07
C LEU A 700 37.46 -19.73 9.05
N SER A 701 37.36 -19.27 7.81
CA SER A 701 37.00 -20.10 6.67
C SER A 701 38.15 -21.03 6.34
N THR A 702 37.89 -22.32 6.16
CA THR A 702 38.95 -23.36 6.10
C THR A 702 39.22 -23.90 4.69
N ALA A 703 38.46 -23.51 3.66
CA ALA A 703 38.80 -23.94 2.30
C ALA A 703 40.04 -23.20 1.78
N ALA A 704 40.83 -23.86 0.91
CA ALA A 704 42.03 -23.30 0.31
C ALA A 704 41.78 -21.91 -0.32
N ASN A 705 42.74 -20.99 -0.15
CA ASN A 705 42.70 -19.61 -0.66
C ASN A 705 41.51 -18.75 -0.19
N LYS A 706 40.67 -19.21 0.74
CA LYS A 706 39.61 -18.37 1.31
C LYS A 706 40.19 -17.26 2.16
N GLN A 707 39.55 -16.11 2.09
CA GLN A 707 39.96 -14.91 2.80
C GLN A 707 38.89 -14.56 3.83
N ASP A 708 39.34 -14.13 5.00
CA ASP A 708 38.49 -13.57 6.04
C ASP A 708 39.02 -12.16 6.38
N LEU A 709 38.13 -11.25 6.76
CA LEU A 709 38.49 -9.88 7.16
C LEU A 709 38.30 -9.74 8.67
N LEU A 710 39.38 -9.47 9.38
CA LEU A 710 39.36 -9.15 10.80
C LEU A 710 39.43 -7.64 10.97
N PHE A 711 38.29 -7.03 11.28
CA PHE A 711 38.24 -5.62 11.67
C PHE A 711 38.71 -5.48 13.11
N TYR A 712 39.47 -4.43 13.38
CA TYR A 712 39.95 -4.14 14.72
C TYR A 712 39.74 -2.68 15.09
N TYR A 713 39.51 -2.46 16.39
CA TYR A 713 39.46 -1.16 17.03
C TYR A 713 40.20 -1.24 18.37
N VAL A 714 41.28 -0.47 18.50
CA VAL A 714 42.08 -0.42 19.73
C VAL A 714 41.37 0.48 20.74
N VAL A 715 40.86 -0.09 21.83
CA VAL A 715 40.17 0.68 22.88
C VAL A 715 41.17 1.29 23.86
N GLY A 716 42.26 0.57 24.14
CA GLY A 716 43.35 0.98 25.01
C GLY A 716 44.54 0.04 24.90
N PRO A 717 45.68 0.36 25.56
CA PRO A 717 46.78 -0.58 25.66
C PRO A 717 46.26 -1.85 26.34
N ASP A 718 46.50 -3.01 25.76
CA ASP A 718 46.02 -4.33 26.19
C ASP A 718 44.56 -4.71 25.89
N PHE A 719 43.78 -3.90 25.17
CA PHE A 719 42.41 -4.28 24.78
C PHE A 719 42.06 -3.83 23.36
N VAL A 720 41.95 -4.81 22.46
CA VAL A 720 41.57 -4.60 21.06
C VAL A 720 40.26 -5.32 20.78
N TYR A 721 39.21 -4.55 20.50
CA TYR A 721 37.96 -5.11 20.02
C TYR A 721 38.14 -5.58 18.58
N CYS A 722 37.68 -6.78 18.25
CA CYS A 722 37.75 -7.29 16.89
C CYS A 722 36.45 -7.94 16.44
N SER A 723 36.23 -7.96 15.12
CA SER A 723 35.08 -8.62 14.50
C SER A 723 35.51 -9.26 13.18
N LEU A 724 35.08 -10.50 12.97
CA LEU A 724 35.48 -11.30 11.81
C LEU A 724 34.33 -11.39 10.80
N ILE A 725 34.60 -11.05 9.55
CA ILE A 725 33.76 -11.41 8.41
C ILE A 725 34.38 -12.62 7.71
N LYS A 726 33.62 -13.72 7.67
CA LYS A 726 34.06 -14.98 7.09
C LYS A 726 33.77 -15.08 5.59
N GLY A 727 34.68 -15.71 4.87
CA GLY A 727 34.47 -16.18 3.50
C GLY A 727 34.38 -15.03 2.49
N TRP A 728 35.06 -13.93 2.78
CA TRP A 728 35.11 -12.77 1.93
C TRP A 728 35.68 -13.14 0.55
N SER A 729 34.91 -12.85 -0.49
CA SER A 729 35.34 -12.91 -1.88
C SER A 729 35.11 -11.54 -2.48
N GLY A 730 36.17 -10.73 -2.55
CA GLY A 730 36.25 -9.52 -3.35
C GLY A 730 36.91 -9.80 -4.70
#